data_AF-A0A0M9EEF3-F1
#
_entry.id   AF-A0A0M9EEF3-F1
#
_cell.length_a   1.000
_cell.length_b   1.000
_cell.length_c   1.000
_cell.angle_alpha   90.00
_cell.angle_beta   90.00
_cell.angle_gamma   90.00
#
_symmetry.space_group_name_H-M   'P 1'
#
loop_
_entity.id
_entity.type
_entity.pdbx_description
1 polymer ?
#
loop_
_entity_poly.entity_id
_entity_poly.type
_entity_poly.pdbx_seq_one_letter_code
_entity_poly.pdbx_strand_id
1 'polypeptide(L)'
;ADSVVSSSGGSAYGSGTSLAINGIIATNLILSKSNAYITDSDITTTTGDLTIDAQNNSSINAINKSITTTGDTGVGVTLAFNTIGWEAQNILFQTIDALIGTDIGDEQPAETKAYIKDSDLSIAGELSLNADNKAKVTATVSNAATSAASAIVNASGMAVSAILASNMVSSLADAYIDYADTKGTVDASSITITAKDDASIISSTNMKAISSTTNDGGASLLGGLADAFLSEYTYSSKSGTQDVKSENIVRVASDHSNGGVTTGVYRYIGSDETIDLNAEDFSNKDKWKRITNATASDTIPNIGNVTDSDSQAFGGIVVRNDVRSAVQSYINNATVTAAGDVNLLAEESATIISTDDSVVTSSGGSAYGTGKSDAVNGIIVTNLVLSKSNAFVTNSNVTTTESGNLIIDAKNTSAIDATITSSTASGDKAIGVTLAFNTIGWEAQNILFRALDALLGTDIGNEQPAETKAYIEDTTLNISGNLSVTANNSAFLNATISNAADSTASALYGAGGTAASAMLASNMVSTDSQAYIDFKETGTITITGAVDISAKDQAGIYSNTKIVSSSITTNDGGASIANETIGDLLEANFLSEDGSQKLEYGDKVRLSDDYANGGDAGSVYKFMGGEKTVDLSNTDYSDLDYWQIVKGTNLIPEGYNISDSDSTAIGGMVVRNDVRAGVESFVDHTTVTSDSLSITAIENATIKATADSVVSSSGGSAYGSGTSLAVNGIIATNLILSKSNAYIIDSDITTTTGDLTLDAQNTSIIEAINKSVTTTGDTGVGVTLAFNTIGWEAQN
;
A
#
# COMPACT_ATOMS: atom_id res chain seq x y z
N ALA A 1 12.15 -2.52 -16.81
CA ALA A 1 12.42 -3.88 -17.32
C ALA A 1 11.10 -4.63 -17.31
N ASP A 2 10.68 -5.10 -18.49
CA ASP A 2 9.40 -5.76 -18.67
C ASP A 2 9.63 -7.17 -19.20
N SER A 3 8.91 -8.16 -18.66
CA SER A 3 8.98 -9.56 -19.10
C SER A 3 7.60 -10.19 -19.12
N VAL A 4 7.29 -10.89 -20.20
CA VAL A 4 6.04 -11.64 -20.36
C VAL A 4 6.40 -13.07 -20.78
N VAL A 5 5.93 -14.05 -20.01
CA VAL A 5 6.10 -15.48 -20.31
C VAL A 5 4.73 -16.13 -20.34
N SER A 6 4.44 -16.87 -21.41
CA SER A 6 3.22 -17.64 -21.54
C SER A 6 3.53 -19.10 -21.88
N SER A 7 2.84 -20.03 -21.24
CA SER A 7 2.86 -21.45 -21.59
C SER A 7 1.43 -21.94 -21.79
N SER A 8 1.20 -22.77 -22.79
CA SER A 8 -0.08 -23.42 -23.01
C SER A 8 0.18 -24.89 -23.30
N GLY A 9 -0.46 -25.78 -22.55
CA GLY A 9 -0.31 -27.22 -22.66
C GLY A 9 -1.28 -27.89 -21.71
N GLY A 10 -1.73 -29.09 -22.07
CA GLY A 10 -2.73 -29.83 -21.31
C GLY A 10 -3.11 -31.10 -22.05
N SER A 11 -3.73 -32.05 -21.35
CA SER A 11 -4.38 -33.19 -21.97
C SER A 11 -5.85 -33.18 -21.58
N ALA A 12 -6.71 -33.75 -22.43
CA ALA A 12 -8.11 -33.92 -22.12
C ALA A 12 -8.36 -34.61 -20.76
N TYR A 13 -7.41 -35.44 -20.31
CA TYR A 13 -7.49 -36.20 -19.07
C TYR A 13 -6.66 -35.60 -17.91
N GLY A 14 -6.24 -34.34 -18.00
CA GLY A 14 -5.51 -33.66 -16.92
C GLY A 14 -4.03 -34.08 -16.77
N SER A 15 -3.49 -34.86 -17.72
CA SER A 15 -2.14 -35.43 -17.64
C SER A 15 -1.06 -34.62 -18.37
N GLY A 16 -1.42 -33.48 -18.97
CA GLY A 16 -0.48 -32.62 -19.69
C GLY A 16 0.12 -31.57 -18.77
N THR A 17 1.43 -31.35 -18.86
CA THR A 17 2.13 -30.34 -18.07
C THR A 17 2.27 -29.03 -18.85
N SER A 18 2.00 -27.89 -18.22
CA SER A 18 2.33 -26.57 -18.76
C SER A 18 3.05 -25.75 -17.70
N LEU A 19 4.29 -25.36 -17.99
CA LEU A 19 5.12 -24.60 -17.06
C LEU A 19 5.55 -23.28 -17.68
N ALA A 20 5.30 -22.18 -16.98
CA ALA A 20 5.81 -20.85 -17.28
C ALA A 20 6.61 -20.33 -16.08
N ILE A 21 7.88 -19.98 -16.31
CA ILE A 21 8.73 -19.37 -15.28
C ILE A 21 9.22 -18.02 -15.80
N ASN A 22 9.02 -16.98 -15.01
CA ASN A 22 9.47 -15.63 -15.28
C ASN A 22 10.31 -15.09 -14.11
N GLY A 23 11.35 -14.35 -14.43
CA GLY A 23 12.29 -13.79 -13.47
C GLY A 23 12.81 -12.45 -13.96
N ILE A 24 12.72 -11.43 -13.12
CA ILE A 24 13.36 -10.13 -13.37
C ILE A 24 14.24 -9.79 -12.18
N ILE A 25 15.45 -9.34 -12.45
CA ILE A 25 16.33 -8.71 -11.47
C ILE A 25 16.77 -7.38 -12.05
N ALA A 26 16.50 -6.29 -11.34
CA ALA A 26 17.01 -4.98 -11.68
C ALA A 26 17.74 -4.36 -10.50
N THR A 27 18.89 -3.77 -10.80
CA THR A 27 19.76 -3.13 -9.81
C THR A 27 20.16 -1.77 -10.35
N ASN A 28 19.84 -0.70 -9.64
CA ASN A 28 20.24 0.65 -9.97
C ASN A 28 20.99 1.22 -8.78
N LEU A 29 22.16 1.82 -9.05
CA LEU A 29 23.01 2.42 -8.03
C LEU A 29 23.45 3.80 -8.50
N ILE A 30 23.32 4.79 -7.62
CA ILE A 30 23.98 6.10 -7.77
C ILE A 30 24.86 6.33 -6.55
N LEU A 31 26.16 6.55 -6.80
CA LEU A 31 27.08 7.20 -5.86
C LEU A 31 27.40 8.57 -6.43
N SER A 32 27.12 9.63 -5.67
CA SER A 32 27.30 11.00 -6.12
C SER A 32 27.98 11.85 -5.06
N LYS A 33 28.75 12.84 -5.52
CA LYS A 33 29.50 13.76 -4.67
C LYS A 33 29.70 15.09 -5.40
N SER A 34 29.38 16.21 -4.76
CA SER A 34 29.52 17.56 -5.30
C SER A 34 30.09 18.50 -4.25
N ASN A 35 31.36 18.89 -4.38
CA ASN A 35 32.03 19.72 -3.39
C ASN A 35 32.60 20.98 -4.04
N ALA A 36 32.27 22.14 -3.49
CA ALA A 36 32.87 23.43 -3.81
C ALA A 36 33.54 23.98 -2.56
N TYR A 37 34.82 24.36 -2.65
CA TYR A 37 35.55 24.74 -1.44
C TYR A 37 36.78 25.62 -1.66
N ILE A 38 37.21 26.27 -0.58
CA ILE A 38 38.48 27.01 -0.45
C ILE A 38 39.23 26.44 0.74
N THR A 39 40.51 26.07 0.56
CA THR A 39 41.37 25.63 1.67
C THR A 39 42.73 26.32 1.66
N ASP A 40 43.34 26.52 2.83
CA ASP A 40 44.72 26.98 3.01
C ASP A 40 45.06 28.24 2.18
N SER A 41 44.15 29.22 2.15
CA SER A 41 44.21 30.37 1.24
C SER A 41 43.87 31.71 1.90
N ASP A 42 44.38 32.81 1.35
CA ASP A 42 43.96 34.17 1.73
C ASP A 42 43.10 34.77 0.60
N ILE A 43 41.82 35.05 0.86
CA ILE A 43 40.89 35.56 -0.14
C ILE A 43 40.54 37.01 0.17
N THR A 44 40.71 37.88 -0.83
CA THR A 44 40.32 39.29 -0.73
C THR A 44 39.52 39.71 -1.95
N THR A 45 38.30 40.23 -1.75
CA THR A 45 37.56 40.96 -2.78
C THR A 45 37.58 42.45 -2.45
N THR A 46 38.01 43.29 -3.41
CA THR A 46 38.00 44.76 -3.23
C THR A 46 36.67 45.38 -3.64
N THR A 47 35.86 44.63 -4.41
CA THR A 47 34.47 44.91 -4.77
C THR A 47 33.76 43.58 -5.00
N GLY A 48 32.48 43.48 -4.62
CA GLY A 48 31.63 42.34 -4.93
C GLY A 48 31.75 41.15 -3.97
N ASP A 49 30.94 40.13 -4.26
CA ASP A 49 30.63 39.01 -3.38
C ASP A 49 31.60 37.83 -3.57
N LEU A 50 31.61 36.90 -2.61
CA LEU A 50 32.20 35.58 -2.71
C LEU A 50 31.10 34.53 -2.57
N THR A 51 30.92 33.68 -3.59
CA THR A 51 29.93 32.59 -3.58
C THR A 51 30.61 31.24 -3.78
N ILE A 52 30.29 30.29 -2.91
CA ILE A 52 30.64 28.88 -3.01
C ILE A 52 29.33 28.10 -3.11
N ASP A 53 29.04 27.56 -4.29
CA ASP A 53 27.79 26.87 -4.58
C ASP A 53 28.09 25.43 -5.00
N ALA A 54 27.58 24.48 -4.22
CA ALA A 54 27.66 23.05 -4.47
C ALA A 54 26.23 22.50 -4.58
N GLN A 55 25.96 21.80 -5.67
CA GLN A 55 24.64 21.23 -5.93
C GLN A 55 24.77 19.78 -6.40
N ASN A 56 23.90 18.91 -5.90
CA ASN A 56 23.78 17.52 -6.36
C ASN A 56 22.31 17.15 -6.51
N ASN A 57 21.97 16.52 -7.63
CA ASN A 57 20.63 16.00 -7.88
C ASN A 57 20.74 14.58 -8.42
N SER A 58 20.43 13.63 -7.55
CA SER A 58 20.47 12.19 -7.83
C SER A 58 19.04 11.65 -7.90
N SER A 59 18.69 11.03 -9.03
CA SER A 59 17.35 10.48 -9.22
C SER A 59 17.40 9.11 -9.88
N ILE A 60 16.67 8.15 -9.31
CA ILE A 60 16.36 6.86 -9.92
C ILE A 60 14.87 6.80 -10.23
N ASN A 61 14.53 6.46 -11.48
CA ASN A 61 13.17 6.08 -11.87
C ASN A 61 13.20 4.65 -12.40
N ALA A 62 12.68 3.70 -11.62
CA ALA A 62 12.75 2.27 -11.89
C ALA A 62 11.36 1.69 -12.08
N ILE A 63 11.13 1.00 -13.19
CA ILE A 63 9.88 0.28 -13.48
C ILE A 63 10.23 -1.17 -13.78
N ASN A 64 9.62 -2.11 -13.06
CA ASN A 64 9.79 -3.55 -13.21
C ASN A 64 8.43 -4.21 -13.35
N LYS A 65 8.18 -4.90 -14.47
CA LYS A 65 6.90 -5.56 -14.73
C LYS A 65 7.08 -6.97 -15.24
N SER A 66 6.61 -7.93 -14.47
CA SER A 66 6.59 -9.35 -14.83
C SER A 66 5.14 -9.83 -15.01
N ILE A 67 4.87 -10.53 -16.11
CA ILE A 67 3.62 -11.25 -16.34
C ILE A 67 3.94 -12.70 -16.70
N THR A 68 3.28 -13.64 -16.04
CA THR A 68 3.42 -15.08 -16.27
C THR A 68 2.03 -15.67 -16.43
N THR A 69 1.75 -16.31 -17.57
CA THR A 69 0.47 -16.99 -17.84
C THR A 69 0.72 -18.45 -18.20
N THR A 70 -0.07 -19.37 -17.65
CA THR A 70 0.07 -20.81 -17.90
C THR A 70 -1.29 -21.51 -17.95
N GLY A 71 -1.33 -22.69 -18.57
CA GLY A 71 -2.45 -23.63 -18.44
C GLY A 71 -2.31 -24.62 -17.26
N ASP A 72 -1.24 -24.54 -16.47
CA ASP A 72 -0.99 -25.42 -15.31
C ASP A 72 -0.13 -24.68 -14.26
N THR A 73 1.19 -24.67 -14.34
CA THR A 73 2.07 -24.09 -13.30
C THR A 73 2.79 -22.82 -13.78
N GLY A 74 2.63 -21.72 -13.04
CA GLY A 74 3.12 -20.39 -13.39
C GLY A 74 3.88 -19.79 -12.21
N VAL A 75 5.17 -19.47 -12.40
CA VAL A 75 6.02 -18.90 -11.34
C VAL A 75 6.64 -17.60 -11.84
N GLY A 76 6.35 -16.50 -11.16
CA GLY A 76 6.98 -15.21 -11.40
C GLY A 76 7.77 -14.77 -10.18
N VAL A 77 9.01 -14.30 -10.37
CA VAL A 77 9.80 -13.65 -9.33
C VAL A 77 10.35 -12.32 -9.86
N THR A 78 10.17 -11.24 -9.11
CA THR A 78 10.73 -9.93 -9.47
C THR A 78 11.53 -9.37 -8.31
N LEU A 79 12.82 -9.08 -8.55
CA LEU A 79 13.72 -8.46 -7.61
C LEU A 79 14.13 -7.08 -8.13
N ALA A 80 14.01 -6.05 -7.29
CA ALA A 80 14.39 -4.69 -7.62
C ALA A 80 15.21 -4.05 -6.49
N PHE A 81 16.41 -3.60 -6.79
CA PHE A 81 17.31 -2.96 -5.83
C PHE A 81 17.69 -1.58 -6.37
N ASN A 82 17.27 -0.52 -5.69
CA ASN A 82 17.53 0.85 -6.09
C ASN A 82 18.22 1.58 -4.94
N THR A 83 19.46 2.00 -5.15
CA THR A 83 20.22 2.65 -4.09
C THR A 83 20.83 3.97 -4.56
N ILE A 84 20.74 5.00 -3.71
CA ILE A 84 21.47 6.26 -3.84
C ILE A 84 22.26 6.42 -2.55
N GLY A 85 23.58 6.53 -2.64
CA GLY A 85 24.44 6.71 -1.48
C GLY A 85 24.77 5.43 -0.69
N TRP A 86 24.82 4.28 -1.37
CA TRP A 86 25.15 2.98 -0.77
C TRP A 86 26.06 2.17 -1.67
N GLU A 87 27.15 1.61 -1.17
CA GLU A 87 28.07 0.82 -2.01
C GLU A 87 27.41 -0.46 -2.56
N ALA A 88 27.81 -0.85 -3.78
CA ALA A 88 27.33 -2.10 -4.38
C ALA A 88 27.91 -3.33 -3.67
N GLN A 89 27.05 -4.29 -3.31
CA GLN A 89 27.45 -5.62 -2.90
C GLN A 89 26.95 -6.73 -3.83
N ASN A 90 27.46 -7.95 -3.63
CA ASN A 90 27.01 -9.16 -4.33
C ASN A 90 25.66 -9.63 -3.79
N ILE A 91 24.63 -8.80 -3.98
CA ILE A 91 23.25 -9.04 -3.56
C ILE A 91 22.68 -10.37 -4.08
N LEU A 92 23.13 -10.87 -5.25
CA LEU A 92 22.60 -12.08 -5.88
C LEU A 92 22.97 -13.40 -5.15
N PHE A 93 24.12 -13.45 -4.46
CA PHE A 93 24.61 -14.67 -3.80
C PHE A 93 24.38 -14.70 -2.29
N GLN A 94 23.94 -13.58 -1.71
CA GLN A 94 23.55 -13.46 -0.30
C GLN A 94 22.01 -13.45 -0.11
N THR A 95 21.24 -13.65 -1.19
CA THR A 95 19.79 -13.35 -1.32
C THR A 95 18.85 -13.99 -0.29
N ILE A 96 19.29 -14.95 0.50
CA ILE A 96 18.48 -15.54 1.57
C ILE A 96 18.88 -15.00 2.95
N ASP A 97 20.17 -14.79 3.23
CA ASP A 97 20.65 -14.21 4.50
C ASP A 97 20.45 -12.68 4.54
N ALA A 98 20.61 -11.99 3.41
CA ALA A 98 20.41 -10.55 3.27
C ALA A 98 18.92 -10.12 3.24
N LEU A 99 17.99 -11.08 3.12
CA LEU A 99 16.56 -10.81 3.02
C LEU A 99 15.98 -10.20 4.31
N ILE A 100 16.69 -10.34 5.46
CA ILE A 100 16.06 -10.16 6.77
C ILE A 100 16.97 -9.68 7.91
N GLY A 101 18.24 -9.32 7.64
CA GLY A 101 19.07 -8.86 8.76
C GLY A 101 20.56 -8.59 8.55
N THR A 102 21.02 -8.30 7.34
CA THR A 102 22.42 -7.89 7.12
C THR A 102 22.50 -6.67 6.22
N ASP A 103 23.55 -5.87 6.38
CA ASP A 103 23.87 -4.73 5.53
C ASP A 103 23.88 -5.14 4.05
N ILE A 104 23.07 -4.44 3.24
CA ILE A 104 22.96 -4.64 1.78
C ILE A 104 24.06 -3.83 1.05
N GLY A 105 24.89 -3.10 1.81
CA GLY A 105 25.93 -2.22 1.33
C GLY A 105 26.48 -1.41 2.48
N ASP A 106 27.73 -0.98 2.35
CA ASP A 106 28.26 0.03 3.26
C ASP A 106 27.67 1.39 2.85
N GLU A 107 27.22 2.17 3.84
CA GLU A 107 26.67 3.49 3.61
C GLU A 107 27.75 4.43 3.04
N GLN A 108 27.49 5.04 1.88
CA GLN A 108 28.35 6.06 1.27
C GLN A 108 27.46 7.20 0.76
N PRO A 109 27.06 8.15 1.64
CA PRO A 109 26.01 9.12 1.35
C PRO A 109 26.25 9.89 0.04
N ALA A 110 25.17 10.21 -0.67
CA ALA A 110 25.20 11.19 -1.76
C ALA A 110 25.56 12.56 -1.16
N GLU A 111 26.82 12.96 -1.29
CA GLU A 111 27.43 14.07 -0.55
C GLU A 111 27.39 15.38 -1.35
N THR A 112 26.96 16.46 -0.70
CA THR A 112 27.14 17.83 -1.19
C THR A 112 27.81 18.70 -0.13
N LYS A 113 28.92 19.37 -0.47
CA LYS A 113 29.64 20.22 0.48
C LYS A 113 30.02 21.57 -0.10
N ALA A 114 29.67 22.66 0.59
CA ALA A 114 30.13 24.01 0.29
C ALA A 114 30.90 24.56 1.49
N TYR A 115 32.24 24.61 1.42
CA TYR A 115 33.02 24.91 2.63
C TYR A 115 34.26 25.76 2.43
N ILE A 116 34.65 26.46 3.50
CA ILE A 116 35.91 27.16 3.62
C ILE A 116 36.66 26.56 4.80
N LYS A 117 37.92 26.20 4.59
CA LYS A 117 38.76 25.60 5.62
C LYS A 117 40.11 26.30 5.72
N ASP A 118 40.52 26.66 6.93
CA ASP A 118 41.87 27.17 7.20
C ASP A 118 42.28 28.32 6.23
N SER A 119 41.34 29.23 5.92
CA SER A 119 41.54 30.29 4.92
C SER A 119 41.02 31.64 5.41
N ASP A 120 41.86 32.68 5.46
CA ASP A 120 41.45 34.01 5.90
C ASP A 120 40.68 34.75 4.78
N LEU A 121 39.60 35.45 5.15
CA LEU A 121 38.67 36.08 4.22
C LEU A 121 38.51 37.58 4.51
N SER A 122 38.60 38.40 3.46
CA SER A 122 38.24 39.82 3.45
C SER A 122 37.38 40.12 2.22
N ILE A 123 36.07 40.08 2.38
CA ILE A 123 35.08 40.13 1.30
C ILE A 123 34.35 41.48 1.34
N ALA A 124 34.43 42.28 0.28
CA ALA A 124 33.76 43.58 0.21
C ALA A 124 32.21 43.48 0.17
N GLY A 125 31.68 42.38 -0.38
CA GLY A 125 30.24 42.11 -0.51
C GLY A 125 29.77 40.96 0.38
N GLU A 126 28.75 40.24 -0.08
CA GLU A 126 28.22 39.06 0.61
C GLU A 126 29.20 37.87 0.50
N LEU A 127 29.34 37.11 1.59
CA LEU A 127 29.92 35.77 1.61
C LEU A 127 28.79 34.75 1.64
N SER A 128 28.64 33.96 0.59
CA SER A 128 27.57 32.95 0.46
C SER A 128 28.14 31.55 0.25
N LEU A 129 27.78 30.61 1.13
CA LEU A 129 28.06 29.18 1.01
C LEU A 129 26.72 28.45 0.88
N ASN A 130 26.51 27.72 -0.22
CA ASN A 130 25.28 26.98 -0.49
C ASN A 130 25.59 25.52 -0.85
N ALA A 131 25.09 24.58 -0.06
CA ALA A 131 25.07 23.15 -0.35
C ALA A 131 23.61 22.70 -0.54
N ASP A 132 23.20 22.35 -1.76
CA ASP A 132 21.84 21.83 -2.08
C ASP A 132 21.95 20.39 -2.60
N ASN A 133 21.51 19.43 -1.79
CA ASN A 133 21.47 18.02 -2.16
C ASN A 133 20.02 17.52 -2.33
N LYS A 134 19.77 16.80 -3.42
CA LYS A 134 18.49 16.15 -3.70
C LYS A 134 18.72 14.71 -4.09
N ALA A 135 18.10 13.78 -3.39
CA ALA A 135 18.22 12.36 -3.64
C ALA A 135 16.83 11.71 -3.69
N LYS A 136 16.43 11.19 -4.87
CA LYS A 136 15.09 10.66 -5.09
C LYS A 136 15.09 9.29 -5.75
N VAL A 137 14.34 8.36 -5.17
CA VAL A 137 13.99 7.09 -5.83
C VAL A 137 12.50 7.07 -6.11
N THR A 138 12.12 6.78 -7.35
CA THR A 138 10.76 6.42 -7.74
C THR A 138 10.79 5.01 -8.31
N ALA A 139 10.14 4.06 -7.64
CA ALA A 139 10.19 2.65 -7.99
C ALA A 139 8.79 2.07 -8.14
N THR A 140 8.52 1.40 -9.25
CA THR A 140 7.29 0.65 -9.49
C THR A 140 7.63 -0.79 -9.83
N VAL A 141 7.21 -1.73 -9.00
CA VAL A 141 7.50 -3.16 -9.15
C VAL A 141 6.20 -3.93 -9.23
N SER A 142 6.02 -4.71 -10.29
CA SER A 142 4.83 -5.55 -10.45
C SER A 142 5.15 -6.95 -10.93
N ASN A 143 4.42 -7.91 -10.41
CA ASN A 143 4.56 -9.31 -10.78
C ASN A 143 3.20 -10.00 -10.73
N ALA A 144 2.71 -10.40 -11.90
CA ALA A 144 1.47 -11.12 -12.06
C ALA A 144 1.73 -12.54 -12.57
N ALA A 145 1.34 -13.54 -11.78
CA ALA A 145 1.31 -14.94 -12.20
C ALA A 145 -0.14 -15.41 -12.27
N THR A 146 -0.54 -15.97 -13.41
CA THR A 146 -1.88 -16.48 -13.66
C THR A 146 -1.80 -17.91 -14.19
N SER A 147 -2.48 -18.82 -13.52
CA SER A 147 -2.72 -20.18 -13.97
C SER A 147 -4.20 -20.37 -14.25
N ALA A 148 -4.56 -20.72 -15.47
CA ALA A 148 -5.92 -21.02 -15.88
C ALA A 148 -5.95 -22.40 -16.53
N ALA A 149 -6.11 -23.44 -15.72
CA ALA A 149 -6.13 -24.81 -16.19
C ALA A 149 -7.55 -25.26 -16.54
N SER A 150 -7.70 -25.94 -17.67
CA SER A 150 -8.96 -26.54 -18.09
C SER A 150 -8.73 -27.94 -18.66
N ALA A 151 -9.55 -28.91 -18.25
CA ALA A 151 -9.52 -30.29 -18.76
C ALA A 151 -10.92 -30.91 -18.72
N ILE A 152 -11.14 -32.05 -19.37
CA ILE A 152 -12.41 -32.80 -19.22
C ILE A 152 -12.50 -33.36 -17.81
N VAL A 153 -11.38 -33.83 -17.27
CA VAL A 153 -11.25 -34.34 -15.90
C VAL A 153 -9.87 -34.01 -15.32
N ASN A 154 -9.79 -33.93 -14.00
CA ASN A 154 -8.55 -33.80 -13.22
C ASN A 154 -7.69 -32.59 -13.59
N ALA A 155 -8.30 -31.41 -13.73
CA ALA A 155 -7.54 -30.18 -14.03
C ALA A 155 -6.71 -29.76 -12.81
N SER A 156 -5.47 -29.34 -13.01
CA SER A 156 -4.60 -28.84 -11.93
C SER A 156 -3.90 -27.56 -12.34
N GLY A 157 -3.77 -26.62 -11.42
CA GLY A 157 -3.14 -25.33 -11.67
C GLY A 157 -2.48 -24.74 -10.44
N MET A 158 -1.34 -24.09 -10.64
CA MET A 158 -0.61 -23.40 -9.59
C MET A 158 -0.07 -22.05 -10.08
N ALA A 159 -0.26 -21.00 -9.28
CA ALA A 159 0.31 -19.68 -9.52
C ALA A 159 1.17 -19.23 -8.32
N VAL A 160 2.42 -18.87 -8.59
CA VAL A 160 3.34 -18.33 -7.58
C VAL A 160 3.83 -16.97 -8.04
N SER A 161 3.69 -15.95 -7.20
CA SER A 161 4.20 -14.61 -7.47
C SER A 161 4.94 -14.06 -6.27
N ALA A 162 6.21 -13.71 -6.46
CA ALA A 162 7.05 -13.13 -5.41
C ALA A 162 7.67 -11.80 -5.86
N ILE A 163 7.70 -10.82 -4.96
CA ILE A 163 8.41 -9.56 -5.14
C ILE A 163 9.36 -9.32 -3.97
N LEU A 164 10.59 -8.94 -4.29
CA LEU A 164 11.53 -8.35 -3.36
C LEU A 164 11.94 -6.99 -3.90
N ALA A 165 11.65 -5.93 -3.16
CA ALA A 165 12.07 -4.58 -3.52
C ALA A 165 12.86 -3.95 -2.37
N SER A 166 14.01 -3.37 -2.68
CA SER A 166 14.81 -2.59 -1.74
C SER A 166 15.12 -1.24 -2.36
N ASN A 167 14.65 -0.18 -1.74
CA ASN A 167 14.92 1.20 -2.12
C ASN A 167 15.64 1.87 -0.95
N MET A 168 16.84 2.37 -1.19
CA MET A 168 17.67 2.96 -0.13
C MET A 168 18.25 4.29 -0.61
N VAL A 169 18.10 5.33 0.20
CA VAL A 169 18.63 6.67 -0.04
C VAL A 169 19.43 7.05 1.19
N SER A 170 20.71 7.36 1.01
CA SER A 170 21.52 8.05 2.00
C SER A 170 22.10 9.30 1.35
N SER A 171 21.92 10.44 2.02
CA SER A 171 22.36 11.74 1.52
C SER A 171 22.89 12.63 2.65
N LEU A 172 23.76 13.57 2.26
CA LEU A 172 24.41 14.48 3.19
C LEU A 172 24.63 15.84 2.53
N ALA A 173 24.32 16.91 3.26
CA ALA A 173 24.59 18.28 2.85
C ALA A 173 25.29 19.07 3.98
N ASP A 174 26.53 19.50 3.74
CA ASP A 174 27.27 20.32 4.70
C ASP A 174 27.67 21.67 4.09
N ALA A 175 27.41 22.75 4.81
CA ALA A 175 27.93 24.08 4.48
C ALA A 175 28.63 24.69 5.68
N TYR A 176 29.91 25.06 5.57
CA TYR A 176 30.65 25.50 6.76
C TYR A 176 31.89 26.34 6.52
N ILE A 177 32.26 27.08 7.57
CA ILE A 177 33.58 27.71 7.73
C ILE A 177 34.26 27.07 8.95
N ASP A 178 35.45 26.51 8.76
CA ASP A 178 36.17 25.76 9.81
C ASP A 178 37.67 26.11 9.85
N TYR A 179 38.22 26.22 11.05
CA TYR A 179 39.66 26.36 11.27
C TYR A 179 40.16 25.36 12.30
N ALA A 180 41.24 24.65 12.00
CA ALA A 180 41.70 23.53 12.82
C ALA A 180 42.51 23.96 14.06
N ASP A 181 43.42 24.92 13.91
CA ASP A 181 44.40 25.26 14.96
C ASP A 181 44.10 26.59 15.65
N THR A 182 44.25 27.70 14.92
CA THR A 182 44.03 29.06 15.43
C THR A 182 42.78 29.66 14.82
N LYS A 183 42.10 30.53 15.58
CA LYS A 183 40.99 31.31 15.05
C LYS A 183 41.39 32.06 13.79
N GLY A 184 40.79 31.74 12.65
CA GLY A 184 40.97 32.51 11.41
C GLY A 184 40.12 33.77 11.36
N THR A 185 40.35 34.60 10.36
CA THR A 185 39.65 35.88 10.18
C THR A 185 38.64 35.78 9.04
N VAL A 186 37.39 36.17 9.32
CA VAL A 186 36.33 36.28 8.32
C VAL A 186 35.72 37.68 8.40
N ASP A 187 35.99 38.52 7.40
CA ASP A 187 35.41 39.86 7.25
C ASP A 187 34.55 39.91 5.98
N ALA A 188 33.28 40.28 6.09
CA ALA A 188 32.33 40.35 4.97
C ALA A 188 31.27 41.44 5.17
N SER A 189 30.57 41.87 4.12
CA SER A 189 29.39 42.74 4.30
C SER A 189 28.25 41.98 4.97
N SER A 190 27.99 40.75 4.57
CA SER A 190 27.01 39.84 5.18
C SER A 190 27.45 38.41 4.92
N ILE A 191 26.97 37.46 5.72
CA ILE A 191 27.34 36.05 5.60
C ILE A 191 26.08 35.21 5.55
N THR A 192 25.98 34.35 4.55
CA THR A 192 24.91 33.36 4.41
C THR A 192 25.52 31.99 4.21
N ILE A 193 25.28 31.06 5.13
CA ILE A 193 25.68 29.66 5.03
C ILE A 193 24.41 28.83 5.03
N THR A 194 24.22 28.03 3.99
CA THR A 194 23.00 27.27 3.78
C THR A 194 23.34 25.85 3.35
N ALA A 195 22.83 24.88 4.10
CA ALA A 195 22.85 23.47 3.75
C ALA A 195 21.42 22.96 3.67
N LYS A 196 21.09 22.29 2.56
CA LYS A 196 19.77 21.72 2.30
C LYS A 196 19.89 20.31 1.78
N ASP A 197 19.10 19.40 2.33
CA ASP A 197 18.95 18.05 1.79
C ASP A 197 17.47 17.67 1.66
N ASP A 198 17.09 17.15 0.49
CA ASP A 198 15.76 16.61 0.20
C ASP A 198 15.89 15.16 -0.30
N ALA A 199 15.66 14.23 0.63
CA ALA A 199 15.76 12.79 0.42
C ALA A 199 14.36 12.17 0.32
N SER A 200 14.07 11.44 -0.76
CA SER A 200 12.75 10.83 -0.93
C SER A 200 12.74 9.47 -1.60
N ILE A 201 11.82 8.62 -1.13
CA ILE A 201 11.44 7.37 -1.79
C ILE A 201 9.94 7.41 -2.08
N ILE A 202 9.58 7.15 -3.34
CA ILE A 202 8.22 6.87 -3.76
C ILE A 202 8.22 5.46 -4.34
N SER A 203 7.64 4.50 -3.64
CA SER A 203 7.60 3.09 -4.04
C SER A 203 6.17 2.58 -4.20
N SER A 204 5.96 1.82 -5.28
CA SER A 204 4.69 1.14 -5.55
C SER A 204 4.96 -0.31 -5.94
N THR A 205 4.31 -1.23 -5.23
CA THR A 205 4.42 -2.67 -5.46
C THR A 205 3.04 -3.25 -5.79
N ASN A 206 2.93 -4.01 -6.87
CA ASN A 206 1.67 -4.69 -7.25
C ASN A 206 1.92 -6.16 -7.56
N MET A 207 1.42 -7.06 -6.72
CA MET A 207 1.56 -8.49 -6.90
C MET A 207 0.21 -9.17 -7.13
N LYS A 208 0.17 -10.06 -8.12
CA LYS A 208 -0.98 -10.93 -8.37
C LYS A 208 -0.55 -12.39 -8.50
N ALA A 209 -1.18 -13.29 -7.77
CA ALA A 209 -1.07 -14.74 -7.95
C ALA A 209 -2.49 -15.31 -8.07
N ILE A 210 -2.90 -15.66 -9.29
CA ILE A 210 -4.27 -16.13 -9.56
C ILE A 210 -4.19 -17.53 -10.15
N SER A 211 -4.83 -18.50 -9.52
CA SER A 211 -5.00 -19.84 -10.04
C SER A 211 -6.48 -20.17 -10.14
N SER A 212 -6.89 -20.72 -11.27
CA SER A 212 -8.24 -21.25 -11.50
C SER A 212 -8.17 -22.56 -12.24
N THR A 213 -8.98 -23.54 -11.83
CA THR A 213 -9.07 -24.85 -12.47
C THR A 213 -10.52 -25.21 -12.76
N THR A 214 -10.79 -25.58 -14.02
CA THR A 214 -12.13 -25.98 -14.47
C THR A 214 -12.12 -27.38 -15.10
N ASN A 215 -13.11 -28.20 -14.77
CA ASN A 215 -13.39 -29.45 -15.48
C ASN A 215 -14.89 -29.77 -15.50
N ASP A 216 -15.44 -30.01 -16.68
CA ASP A 216 -16.88 -30.19 -16.87
C ASP A 216 -17.30 -31.66 -17.04
N GLY A 217 -16.39 -32.61 -16.83
CA GLY A 217 -16.64 -34.03 -17.04
C GLY A 217 -16.99 -34.39 -18.50
N GLY A 218 -16.77 -33.48 -19.45
CA GLY A 218 -17.16 -33.64 -20.86
C GLY A 218 -18.60 -33.22 -21.15
N ALA A 219 -19.28 -32.54 -20.22
CA ALA A 219 -20.61 -31.98 -20.42
C ALA A 219 -20.67 -31.05 -21.64
N SER A 220 -19.68 -30.16 -21.84
CA SER A 220 -19.61 -29.27 -23.01
C SER A 220 -19.46 -30.04 -24.33
N LEU A 221 -18.81 -31.21 -24.31
CA LEU A 221 -18.67 -32.05 -25.51
C LEU A 221 -19.98 -32.76 -25.87
N LEU A 222 -20.74 -33.18 -24.85
CA LEU A 222 -22.06 -33.78 -25.03
C LEU A 222 -23.09 -32.74 -25.46
N GLY A 223 -23.08 -31.57 -24.83
CA GLY A 223 -23.89 -30.41 -25.19
C GLY A 223 -23.64 -29.96 -26.62
N GLY A 224 -22.38 -29.65 -26.98
CA GLY A 224 -22.02 -29.24 -28.34
C GLY A 224 -22.31 -30.28 -29.42
N LEU A 225 -22.20 -31.58 -29.10
CA LEU A 225 -22.60 -32.66 -30.01
C LEU A 225 -24.13 -32.72 -30.16
N ALA A 226 -24.86 -32.61 -29.05
CA ALA A 226 -26.31 -32.66 -29.06
C ALA A 226 -26.92 -31.41 -29.72
N ASP A 227 -26.31 -30.23 -29.59
CA ASP A 227 -26.70 -29.00 -30.29
C ASP A 227 -26.41 -29.09 -31.79
N ALA A 228 -25.30 -29.72 -32.18
CA ALA A 228 -25.01 -30.04 -33.57
C ALA A 228 -26.04 -31.02 -34.18
N PHE A 229 -26.67 -31.89 -33.36
CA PHE A 229 -27.73 -32.80 -33.80
C PHE A 229 -29.15 -32.20 -33.68
N LEU A 230 -29.40 -31.30 -32.75
CA LEU A 230 -30.73 -30.70 -32.50
C LEU A 230 -30.98 -29.41 -33.28
N SER A 231 -29.94 -28.83 -33.90
CA SER A 231 -30.06 -27.68 -34.79
C SER A 231 -30.67 -28.01 -36.18
N GLU A 232 -31.35 -29.15 -36.34
CA GLU A 232 -32.15 -29.46 -37.53
C GLU A 232 -33.37 -28.51 -37.63
N TYR A 233 -33.16 -27.35 -38.26
CA TYR A 233 -34.25 -26.46 -38.67
C TYR A 233 -34.84 -26.93 -40.01
N THR A 234 -36.16 -26.85 -40.16
CA THR A 234 -36.87 -27.25 -41.39
C THR A 234 -36.62 -26.25 -42.52
N TYR A 235 -36.64 -24.96 -42.19
CA TYR A 235 -36.46 -23.84 -43.14
C TYR A 235 -35.65 -22.71 -42.50
N SER A 236 -35.14 -21.78 -43.31
CA SER A 236 -34.59 -20.51 -42.82
C SER A 236 -35.42 -19.34 -43.33
N SER A 237 -35.22 -18.14 -42.77
CA SER A 237 -35.81 -16.91 -43.33
C SER A 237 -35.27 -16.55 -44.73
N LYS A 238 -34.44 -17.40 -45.34
CA LYS A 238 -34.01 -17.32 -46.74
C LYS A 238 -34.61 -18.42 -47.62
N SER A 239 -35.48 -19.26 -47.07
CA SER A 239 -36.14 -20.36 -47.80
C SER A 239 -37.27 -19.89 -48.72
N GLY A 240 -37.59 -18.59 -48.77
CA GLY A 240 -38.69 -18.05 -49.59
C GLY A 240 -40.06 -18.58 -49.16
N THR A 241 -40.99 -18.67 -50.12
CA THR A 241 -42.34 -19.18 -49.89
C THR A 241 -42.34 -20.68 -49.61
N GLN A 242 -42.80 -21.08 -48.41
CA GLN A 242 -42.85 -22.47 -47.96
C GLN A 242 -44.23 -22.81 -47.38
N ASP A 243 -44.64 -24.07 -47.48
CA ASP A 243 -45.82 -24.60 -46.78
C ASP A 243 -45.42 -24.91 -45.33
N VAL A 244 -45.62 -23.95 -44.43
CA VAL A 244 -45.21 -24.06 -43.04
C VAL A 244 -46.34 -24.71 -42.24
N LYS A 245 -46.03 -25.87 -41.67
CA LYS A 245 -46.96 -26.61 -40.80
C LYS A 245 -46.70 -26.29 -39.33
N SER A 246 -47.72 -26.48 -38.49
CA SER A 246 -47.55 -26.41 -37.04
C SER A 246 -46.36 -27.27 -36.60
N GLU A 247 -45.56 -26.77 -35.65
CA GLU A 247 -44.29 -27.33 -35.16
C GLU A 247 -43.09 -27.26 -36.12
N ASN A 248 -43.22 -26.70 -37.34
CA ASN A 248 -42.04 -26.45 -38.17
C ASN A 248 -41.12 -25.43 -37.54
N ILE A 249 -39.81 -25.68 -37.65
CA ILE A 249 -38.77 -24.86 -37.05
C ILE A 249 -38.10 -24.02 -38.13
N VAL A 250 -38.03 -22.71 -37.91
CA VAL A 250 -37.43 -21.76 -38.84
C VAL A 250 -36.30 -20.99 -38.15
N ARG A 251 -35.13 -20.97 -38.78
CA ARG A 251 -34.00 -20.13 -38.34
C ARG A 251 -34.01 -18.78 -39.04
N VAL A 252 -33.96 -17.70 -38.28
CA VAL A 252 -33.91 -16.32 -38.80
C VAL A 252 -32.48 -15.96 -39.17
N ALA A 253 -32.27 -15.50 -40.39
CA ALA A 253 -30.95 -15.07 -40.86
C ALA A 253 -30.47 -13.80 -40.13
N SER A 254 -29.15 -13.61 -40.07
CA SER A 254 -28.51 -12.46 -39.41
C SER A 254 -28.88 -11.11 -40.05
N ASP A 255 -29.29 -11.10 -41.32
CA ASP A 255 -29.65 -9.93 -42.12
C ASP A 255 -31.18 -9.76 -42.29
N HIS A 256 -31.99 -10.52 -41.54
CA HIS A 256 -33.45 -10.38 -41.58
C HIS A 256 -33.88 -9.05 -40.93
N SER A 257 -34.72 -8.27 -41.62
CA SER A 257 -35.14 -6.94 -41.14
C SER A 257 -36.59 -6.85 -40.67
N ASN A 258 -37.39 -7.91 -40.89
CA ASN A 258 -38.81 -7.89 -40.61
C ASN A 258 -39.08 -8.59 -39.27
N GLY A 259 -38.70 -7.94 -38.17
CA GLY A 259 -39.03 -8.37 -36.79
C GLY A 259 -38.38 -9.68 -36.32
N GLY A 260 -38.48 -9.93 -35.00
CA GLY A 260 -37.82 -11.03 -34.31
C GLY A 260 -36.31 -10.80 -34.09
N VAL A 261 -35.73 -11.60 -33.21
CA VAL A 261 -34.28 -11.68 -32.96
C VAL A 261 -33.58 -12.38 -34.13
N THR A 262 -32.62 -11.69 -34.76
CA THR A 262 -31.79 -12.24 -35.84
C THR A 262 -30.91 -13.38 -35.33
N THR A 263 -30.62 -14.39 -36.16
CA THR A 263 -29.99 -15.67 -35.78
C THR A 263 -30.82 -16.58 -34.85
N GLY A 264 -31.94 -16.09 -34.32
CA GLY A 264 -32.86 -16.84 -33.49
C GLY A 264 -33.60 -17.97 -34.23
N VAL A 265 -34.06 -18.95 -33.44
CA VAL A 265 -34.82 -20.11 -33.92
C VAL A 265 -36.26 -20.02 -33.43
N TYR A 266 -37.22 -20.19 -34.34
CA TYR A 266 -38.65 -20.03 -34.07
C TYR A 266 -39.43 -21.28 -34.46
N ARG A 267 -40.39 -21.64 -33.63
CA ARG A 267 -41.39 -22.67 -33.90
C ARG A 267 -42.65 -22.02 -34.42
N TYR A 268 -43.17 -22.53 -35.53
CA TYR A 268 -44.48 -22.14 -36.01
C TYR A 268 -45.58 -22.77 -35.15
N ILE A 269 -46.43 -21.95 -34.56
CA ILE A 269 -47.57 -22.36 -33.71
C ILE A 269 -48.93 -21.98 -34.33
N GLY A 270 -48.91 -21.42 -35.54
CA GLY A 270 -50.11 -21.15 -36.32
C GLY A 270 -50.69 -22.41 -36.99
N SER A 271 -51.87 -22.25 -37.59
CA SER A 271 -52.44 -23.27 -38.46
C SER A 271 -51.68 -23.35 -39.78
N ASP A 272 -51.49 -24.56 -40.33
CA ASP A 272 -50.81 -24.80 -41.61
C ASP A 272 -51.16 -23.77 -42.70
N GLU A 273 -50.15 -23.03 -43.18
CA GLU A 273 -50.29 -21.92 -44.11
C GLU A 273 -49.04 -21.83 -45.02
N THR A 274 -49.22 -21.34 -46.24
CA THR A 274 -48.10 -21.01 -47.12
C THR A 274 -47.56 -19.61 -46.77
N ILE A 275 -46.33 -19.53 -46.28
CA ILE A 275 -45.71 -18.30 -45.75
C ILE A 275 -44.46 -17.95 -46.55
N ASP A 276 -44.29 -16.67 -46.93
CA ASP A 276 -43.01 -16.16 -47.45
C ASP A 276 -42.05 -15.82 -46.31
N LEU A 277 -41.17 -16.76 -45.99
CA LEU A 277 -40.24 -16.65 -44.87
C LEU A 277 -39.21 -15.53 -45.05
N ASN A 278 -39.04 -14.98 -46.27
CA ASN A 278 -38.17 -13.82 -46.50
C ASN A 278 -38.75 -12.50 -45.96
N ALA A 279 -40.08 -12.39 -45.94
CA ALA A 279 -40.80 -11.18 -45.58
C ALA A 279 -41.60 -11.32 -44.27
N GLU A 280 -41.63 -12.53 -43.69
CA GLU A 280 -42.38 -12.86 -42.49
C GLU A 280 -41.89 -12.09 -41.25
N ASP A 281 -42.84 -11.66 -40.41
CA ASP A 281 -42.58 -11.03 -39.12
C ASP A 281 -42.51 -12.06 -37.99
N PHE A 282 -41.28 -12.42 -37.61
CA PHE A 282 -41.02 -13.39 -36.54
C PHE A 282 -41.30 -12.84 -35.14
N SER A 283 -41.62 -11.55 -34.98
CA SER A 283 -42.06 -11.00 -33.69
C SER A 283 -43.53 -11.29 -33.38
N ASN A 284 -44.30 -11.81 -34.35
CA ASN A 284 -45.71 -12.13 -34.17
C ASN A 284 -45.91 -13.36 -33.27
N LYS A 285 -46.15 -13.11 -31.98
CA LYS A 285 -46.32 -14.12 -30.92
C LYS A 285 -47.54 -15.03 -31.11
N ASP A 286 -48.50 -14.69 -31.97
CA ASP A 286 -49.67 -15.54 -32.28
C ASP A 286 -49.34 -16.63 -33.32
N LYS A 287 -48.29 -16.43 -34.13
CA LYS A 287 -47.85 -17.37 -35.18
C LYS A 287 -46.52 -18.04 -34.87
N TRP A 288 -45.64 -17.34 -34.16
CA TRP A 288 -44.28 -17.75 -33.93
C TRP A 288 -43.97 -17.74 -32.44
N LYS A 289 -43.52 -18.90 -31.96
CA LYS A 289 -42.94 -19.03 -30.62
C LYS A 289 -41.44 -19.18 -30.76
N ARG A 290 -40.67 -18.22 -30.24
CA ARG A 290 -39.22 -18.34 -30.20
C ARG A 290 -38.84 -19.54 -29.33
N ILE A 291 -37.91 -20.35 -29.81
CA ILE A 291 -37.33 -21.43 -29.03
C ILE A 291 -36.08 -20.87 -28.33
N THR A 292 -36.13 -20.81 -27.01
CA THR A 292 -35.07 -20.29 -26.14
C THR A 292 -34.50 -21.35 -25.18
N ASN A 293 -35.02 -22.59 -25.23
CA ASN A 293 -34.64 -23.71 -24.34
C ASN A 293 -34.41 -25.01 -25.15
N ALA A 294 -33.59 -25.02 -26.20
CA ALA A 294 -33.46 -26.21 -27.07
C ALA A 294 -32.05 -26.56 -27.52
N THR A 295 -31.05 -26.02 -26.86
CA THR A 295 -29.75 -26.69 -26.86
C THR A 295 -29.83 -27.80 -25.80
N ALA A 296 -29.43 -29.02 -26.17
CA ALA A 296 -29.37 -30.10 -25.18
C ALA A 296 -28.33 -29.81 -24.10
N SER A 297 -27.40 -28.91 -24.40
CA SER A 297 -26.54 -28.23 -23.43
C SER A 297 -27.33 -27.65 -22.24
N ASP A 298 -28.45 -26.95 -22.48
CA ASP A 298 -29.28 -26.30 -21.44
C ASP A 298 -30.04 -27.29 -20.54
N THR A 299 -29.99 -28.58 -20.85
CA THR A 299 -30.63 -29.63 -20.03
C THR A 299 -29.62 -30.41 -19.19
N ILE A 300 -28.32 -30.13 -19.38
CA ILE A 300 -27.25 -30.71 -18.57
C ILE A 300 -27.00 -29.73 -17.41
N PRO A 301 -27.38 -30.07 -16.17
CA PRO A 301 -27.19 -29.17 -15.04
C PRO A 301 -25.71 -28.79 -14.89
N ASN A 302 -25.43 -27.51 -14.60
CA ASN A 302 -24.08 -27.05 -14.32
C ASN A 302 -23.69 -27.45 -12.90
N ILE A 303 -23.19 -28.68 -12.75
CA ILE A 303 -22.76 -29.20 -11.45
C ILE A 303 -21.36 -28.70 -11.04
N GLY A 304 -20.76 -27.76 -11.80
CA GLY A 304 -19.39 -27.29 -11.58
C GLY A 304 -18.33 -28.35 -11.88
N ASN A 305 -17.22 -28.32 -11.13
CA ASN A 305 -16.10 -29.24 -11.32
C ASN A 305 -16.47 -30.69 -11.01
N VAL A 306 -16.58 -31.57 -12.01
CA VAL A 306 -17.10 -32.95 -11.82
C VAL A 306 -16.07 -33.86 -11.14
N THR A 307 -14.79 -33.63 -11.39
CA THR A 307 -13.66 -34.36 -10.78
C THR A 307 -12.76 -33.40 -10.02
N ASP A 308 -11.78 -33.94 -9.28
CA ASP A 308 -10.81 -33.16 -8.51
C ASP A 308 -10.15 -32.10 -9.40
N SER A 309 -10.25 -30.83 -8.98
CA SER A 309 -9.75 -29.69 -9.74
C SER A 309 -8.81 -28.88 -8.85
N ASP A 310 -7.56 -29.30 -8.70
CA ASP A 310 -6.63 -28.71 -7.74
C ASP A 310 -6.15 -27.32 -8.20
N SER A 311 -6.45 -26.28 -7.43
CA SER A 311 -5.95 -24.91 -7.63
C SER A 311 -5.12 -24.46 -6.44
N GLN A 312 -3.96 -23.85 -6.69
CA GLN A 312 -3.11 -23.30 -5.63
C GLN A 312 -2.51 -21.94 -6.03
N ALA A 313 -2.55 -20.97 -5.13
CA ALA A 313 -2.02 -19.64 -5.34
C ALA A 313 -1.15 -19.19 -4.16
N PHE A 314 0.07 -18.74 -4.45
CA PHE A 314 1.04 -18.31 -3.44
C PHE A 314 1.60 -16.94 -3.79
N GLY A 315 1.49 -16.01 -2.86
CA GLY A 315 1.96 -14.63 -2.96
C GLY A 315 2.96 -14.28 -1.87
N GLY A 316 4.05 -13.60 -2.24
CA GLY A 316 5.01 -13.04 -1.30
C GLY A 316 5.48 -11.64 -1.70
N ILE A 317 5.47 -10.69 -0.77
CA ILE A 317 6.07 -9.36 -0.93
C ILE A 317 7.02 -9.09 0.24
N VAL A 318 8.24 -8.67 -0.08
CA VAL A 318 9.17 -8.06 0.87
C VAL A 318 9.62 -6.72 0.30
N VAL A 319 9.33 -5.63 1.00
CA VAL A 319 9.71 -4.27 0.60
C VAL A 319 10.48 -3.61 1.72
N ARG A 320 11.66 -3.09 1.39
CA ARG A 320 12.47 -2.25 2.27
C ARG A 320 12.63 -0.87 1.65
N ASN A 321 12.20 0.16 2.37
CA ASN A 321 12.48 1.56 2.06
C ASN A 321 13.27 2.16 3.23
N ASP A 322 14.46 2.69 2.95
CA ASP A 322 15.40 3.24 3.95
C ASP A 322 15.86 4.62 3.46
N VAL A 323 15.49 5.68 4.18
CA VAL A 323 15.93 7.06 3.89
C VAL A 323 16.78 7.54 5.06
N ARG A 324 18.01 7.93 4.77
CA ARG A 324 18.95 8.56 5.69
C ARG A 324 19.36 9.92 5.14
N SER A 325 19.25 10.95 5.97
CA SER A 325 19.64 12.31 5.61
C SER A 325 20.31 13.01 6.79
N ALA A 326 21.38 13.74 6.50
CA ALA A 326 22.08 14.56 7.49
C ALA A 326 22.46 15.91 6.89
N VAL A 327 22.15 16.99 7.62
CA VAL A 327 22.43 18.36 7.21
C VAL A 327 23.18 19.11 8.31
N GLN A 328 24.27 19.79 7.94
CA GLN A 328 25.02 20.65 8.84
C GLN A 328 25.31 22.03 8.23
N SER A 329 25.04 23.10 8.98
CA SER A 329 25.43 24.47 8.64
C SER A 329 26.18 25.11 9.81
N TYR A 330 27.48 25.39 9.69
CA TYR A 330 28.23 25.87 10.85
C TYR A 330 29.40 26.81 10.61
N ILE A 331 29.78 27.53 11.66
CA ILE A 331 31.03 28.26 11.78
C ILE A 331 31.78 27.75 13.01
N ASN A 332 33.02 27.30 12.83
CA ASN A 332 33.84 26.83 13.94
C ASN A 332 35.20 27.53 13.97
N ASN A 333 35.63 27.90 15.17
CA ASN A 333 36.96 28.45 15.44
C ASN A 333 37.30 29.67 14.55
N ALA A 334 36.40 30.64 14.43
CA ALA A 334 36.60 31.83 13.57
C ALA A 334 36.42 33.15 14.34
N THR A 335 37.09 34.21 13.90
CA THR A 335 36.79 35.60 14.26
C THR A 335 36.02 36.24 13.10
N VAL A 336 34.71 36.35 13.25
CA VAL A 336 33.77 36.82 12.24
C VAL A 336 33.40 38.27 12.49
N THR A 337 33.55 39.12 11.48
CA THR A 337 33.04 40.50 11.44
C THR A 337 32.14 40.65 10.23
N ALA A 338 30.89 41.07 10.43
CA ALA A 338 29.94 41.35 9.35
C ALA A 338 29.35 42.77 9.47
N ALA A 339 29.23 43.49 8.36
CA ALA A 339 28.55 44.78 8.35
C ALA A 339 27.03 44.63 8.61
N GLY A 340 26.41 43.62 8.01
CA GLY A 340 25.01 43.24 8.12
C GLY A 340 24.83 41.87 8.76
N ASP A 341 23.88 41.09 8.24
CA ASP A 341 23.45 39.82 8.86
C ASP A 341 24.45 38.68 8.69
N VAL A 342 24.45 37.76 9.67
CA VAL A 342 25.08 36.44 9.62
C VAL A 342 24.00 35.38 9.77
N ASN A 343 23.79 34.58 8.73
CA ASN A 343 22.73 33.59 8.63
C ASN A 343 23.30 32.19 8.43
N LEU A 344 22.95 31.26 9.31
CA LEU A 344 23.24 29.83 9.20
C LEU A 344 21.93 29.08 9.11
N LEU A 345 21.75 28.31 8.03
CA LEU A 345 20.51 27.59 7.73
C LEU A 345 20.81 26.13 7.41
N ALA A 346 20.25 25.21 8.21
CA ALA A 346 20.24 23.78 7.95
C ALA A 346 18.79 23.34 7.71
N GLU A 347 18.46 22.90 6.49
CA GLU A 347 17.12 22.39 6.14
C GLU A 347 17.20 20.93 5.69
N GLU A 348 16.63 20.04 6.48
CA GLU A 348 16.49 18.63 6.18
C GLU A 348 15.02 18.31 5.84
N SER A 349 14.84 17.50 4.79
CA SER A 349 13.56 16.88 4.42
C SER A 349 13.78 15.42 4.02
N ALA A 350 13.19 14.47 4.75
CA ALA A 350 13.20 13.05 4.42
C ALA A 350 11.78 12.48 4.34
N THR A 351 11.41 11.92 3.19
CA THR A 351 10.04 11.41 2.95
C THR A 351 10.03 10.01 2.33
N ILE A 352 9.18 9.12 2.86
CA ILE A 352 8.80 7.85 2.22
C ILE A 352 7.31 7.85 1.90
N ILE A 353 6.96 7.54 0.65
CA ILE A 353 5.60 7.22 0.22
C ILE A 353 5.63 5.78 -0.33
N SER A 354 4.98 4.84 0.35
CA SER A 354 4.93 3.41 -0.03
C SER A 354 3.50 2.97 -0.30
N THR A 355 3.26 2.29 -1.42
CA THR A 355 1.96 1.68 -1.75
C THR A 355 2.16 0.23 -2.19
N ASP A 356 1.69 -0.72 -1.40
CA ASP A 356 1.93 -2.15 -1.61
C ASP A 356 0.61 -2.92 -1.70
N ASP A 357 0.28 -3.37 -2.91
CA ASP A 357 -0.94 -4.09 -3.23
C ASP A 357 -0.65 -5.56 -3.54
N SER A 358 -1.47 -6.44 -2.98
CA SER A 358 -1.37 -7.88 -3.20
C SER A 358 -2.73 -8.54 -3.36
N VAL A 359 -2.86 -9.33 -4.42
CA VAL A 359 -4.03 -10.18 -4.68
C VAL A 359 -3.58 -11.62 -4.90
N VAL A 360 -4.05 -12.52 -4.04
CA VAL A 360 -3.86 -13.96 -4.20
C VAL A 360 -5.22 -14.62 -4.30
N THR A 361 -5.46 -15.39 -5.35
CA THR A 361 -6.76 -16.03 -5.59
C THR A 361 -6.57 -17.47 -6.05
N SER A 362 -7.26 -18.41 -5.41
CA SER A 362 -7.38 -19.79 -5.88
C SER A 362 -8.85 -20.15 -6.10
N SER A 363 -9.17 -20.78 -7.22
CA SER A 363 -10.51 -21.27 -7.53
C SER A 363 -10.42 -22.68 -8.10
N GLY A 364 -10.62 -23.68 -7.25
CA GLY A 364 -10.59 -25.10 -7.60
C GLY A 364 -11.65 -25.90 -6.85
N GLY A 365 -11.35 -27.14 -6.51
CA GLY A 365 -12.27 -28.07 -5.85
C GLY A 365 -13.20 -28.80 -6.81
N SER A 366 -14.17 -29.53 -6.28
CA SER A 366 -15.14 -30.33 -7.04
C SER A 366 -16.54 -30.25 -6.44
N ALA A 367 -17.53 -30.55 -7.27
CA ALA A 367 -18.94 -30.75 -6.91
C ALA A 367 -19.13 -31.76 -5.76
N TYR A 368 -18.18 -32.68 -5.58
CA TYR A 368 -18.23 -33.75 -4.60
C TYR A 368 -17.37 -33.47 -3.35
N GLY A 369 -16.88 -32.23 -3.19
CA GLY A 369 -16.11 -31.80 -2.02
C GLY A 369 -14.67 -32.31 -2.00
N THR A 370 -14.14 -32.70 -3.17
CA THR A 370 -12.77 -33.20 -3.35
C THR A 370 -11.94 -32.22 -4.18
N GLY A 371 -10.61 -32.33 -4.10
CA GLY A 371 -9.69 -31.37 -4.74
C GLY A 371 -9.41 -30.14 -3.88
N LYS A 372 -8.31 -29.44 -4.19
CA LYS A 372 -7.77 -28.33 -3.38
C LYS A 372 -8.07 -26.97 -3.96
N SER A 373 -8.23 -25.97 -3.09
CA SER A 373 -8.23 -24.56 -3.46
C SER A 373 -7.52 -23.72 -2.38
N ASP A 374 -6.19 -23.69 -2.46
CA ASP A 374 -5.34 -23.03 -1.46
C ASP A 374 -4.86 -21.66 -1.95
N ALA A 375 -5.06 -20.61 -1.17
CA ALA A 375 -4.47 -19.28 -1.37
C ALA A 375 -3.69 -18.86 -0.12
N VAL A 376 -2.40 -18.53 -0.30
CA VAL A 376 -1.54 -18.05 0.79
C VAL A 376 -0.82 -16.78 0.38
N ASN A 377 -0.89 -15.75 1.21
CA ASN A 377 -0.27 -14.46 0.99
C ASN A 377 0.56 -14.02 2.19
N GLY A 378 1.77 -13.51 1.93
CA GLY A 378 2.66 -12.97 2.94
C GLY A 378 3.26 -11.64 2.49
N ILE A 379 3.14 -10.61 3.34
CA ILE A 379 3.65 -9.27 3.05
C ILE A 379 4.51 -8.80 4.23
N ILE A 380 5.71 -8.31 3.93
CA ILE A 380 6.60 -7.62 4.87
C ILE A 380 6.99 -6.29 4.24
N VAL A 381 6.66 -5.18 4.90
CA VAL A 381 7.08 -3.84 4.47
C VAL A 381 7.79 -3.15 5.63
N THR A 382 8.99 -2.65 5.38
CA THR A 382 9.75 -1.84 6.33
C THR A 382 10.02 -0.47 5.71
N ASN A 383 9.58 0.60 6.37
CA ASN A 383 9.83 1.99 6.01
C ASN A 383 10.58 2.65 7.16
N LEU A 384 11.80 3.10 6.90
CA LEU A 384 12.67 3.69 7.90
C LEU A 384 13.19 5.05 7.44
N VAL A 385 13.04 6.05 8.30
CA VAL A 385 13.59 7.39 8.12
C VAL A 385 14.51 7.72 9.29
N LEU A 386 15.76 8.06 8.98
CA LEU A 386 16.72 8.65 9.91
C LEU A 386 17.14 10.00 9.36
N SER A 387 16.89 11.05 10.13
CA SER A 387 17.08 12.43 9.70
C SER A 387 17.75 13.25 10.78
N LYS A 388 18.56 14.22 10.37
CA LYS A 388 19.30 15.09 11.28
C LYS A 388 19.58 16.45 10.64
N SER A 389 19.31 17.53 11.38
CA SER A 389 19.57 18.90 10.94
C SER A 389 20.22 19.73 12.04
N ASN A 390 21.46 20.17 11.83
CA ASN A 390 22.22 20.93 12.81
C ASN A 390 22.74 22.27 12.25
N ALA A 391 22.40 23.39 12.89
CA ALA A 391 22.95 24.71 12.60
C ALA A 391 23.67 25.25 13.84
N PHE A 392 24.94 25.67 13.75
CA PHE A 392 25.66 26.08 14.96
C PHE A 392 26.87 26.99 14.76
N VAL A 393 27.25 27.69 15.82
CA VAL A 393 28.52 28.42 15.90
C VAL A 393 29.30 27.95 17.14
N THR A 394 30.52 27.46 16.94
CA THR A 394 31.36 26.91 18.01
C THR A 394 32.72 27.59 18.10
N ASN A 395 33.26 27.73 19.30
CA ASN A 395 34.63 28.18 19.56
C ASN A 395 35.01 29.49 18.86
N SER A 396 34.08 30.40 18.61
CA SER A 396 34.27 31.55 17.70
C SER A 396 34.13 32.91 18.40
N ASN A 397 34.35 34.00 17.66
CA ASN A 397 33.95 35.35 18.06
C ASN A 397 33.12 35.93 16.90
N VAL A 398 31.89 36.38 17.15
CA VAL A 398 31.02 36.95 16.10
C VAL A 398 30.67 38.39 16.43
N THR A 399 30.94 39.30 15.50
CA THR A 399 30.57 40.71 15.59
C THR A 399 29.75 41.13 14.37
N THR A 400 28.57 41.71 14.58
CA THR A 400 27.81 42.40 13.53
C THR A 400 27.77 43.90 13.79
N THR A 401 27.78 44.71 12.74
CA THR A 401 27.62 46.17 12.82
C THR A 401 26.32 46.61 12.14
N GLU A 402 26.09 47.91 11.91
CA GLU A 402 24.95 48.47 11.15
C GLU A 402 23.54 47.87 11.42
N SER A 403 23.26 47.39 12.64
CA SER A 403 22.01 46.68 13.02
C SER A 403 21.85 45.26 12.45
N GLY A 404 22.94 44.63 11.97
CA GLY A 404 22.96 43.26 11.49
C GLY A 404 22.64 42.22 12.55
N ASN A 405 21.88 41.21 12.18
CA ASN A 405 21.40 40.12 13.03
C ASN A 405 22.31 38.90 12.96
N LEU A 406 22.20 38.02 13.95
CA LEU A 406 22.70 36.64 13.89
C LEU A 406 21.50 35.69 13.91
N ILE A 407 21.37 34.87 12.86
CA ILE A 407 20.29 33.89 12.71
C ILE A 407 20.92 32.51 12.55
N ILE A 408 20.52 31.59 13.41
CA ILE A 408 20.87 30.17 13.37
C ILE A 408 19.57 29.40 13.33
N ASP A 409 19.26 28.78 12.20
CA ASP A 409 17.99 28.08 11.96
C ASP A 409 18.27 26.65 11.51
N ALA A 410 17.81 25.69 12.31
CA ALA A 410 17.84 24.27 12.00
C ALA A 410 16.40 23.76 11.86
N LYS A 411 16.12 23.12 10.73
CA LYS A 411 14.82 22.54 10.42
C LYS A 411 14.96 21.11 9.94
N ASN A 412 14.11 20.23 10.45
CA ASN A 412 14.06 18.81 10.07
C ASN A 412 12.59 18.41 9.82
N THR A 413 12.30 17.89 8.63
CA THR A 413 10.94 17.49 8.24
C THR A 413 10.94 16.05 7.77
N SER A 414 10.40 15.17 8.59
CA SER A 414 10.39 13.73 8.31
C SER A 414 8.97 13.21 8.13
N ALA A 415 8.74 12.42 7.09
CA ALA A 415 7.42 11.88 6.79
C ALA A 415 7.45 10.44 6.28
N ILE A 416 6.49 9.63 6.72
CA ILE A 416 6.17 8.33 6.14
C ILE A 416 4.67 8.30 5.82
N ASP A 417 4.31 7.99 4.59
CA ASP A 417 2.95 7.67 4.17
C ASP A 417 2.93 6.24 3.59
N ALA A 418 2.41 5.29 4.35
CA ALA A 418 2.43 3.87 4.02
C ALA A 418 1.01 3.34 3.81
N THR A 419 0.74 2.78 2.63
CA THR A 419 -0.51 2.10 2.29
C THR A 419 -0.23 0.65 1.91
N ILE A 420 -0.85 -0.31 2.60
CA ILE A 420 -0.73 -1.74 2.30
C ILE A 420 -2.12 -2.34 2.17
N THR A 421 -2.37 -3.01 1.04
CA THR A 421 -3.64 -3.70 0.77
C THR A 421 -3.38 -5.15 0.38
N SER A 422 -3.82 -6.08 1.22
CA SER A 422 -3.73 -7.52 0.99
C SER A 422 -5.12 -8.14 0.84
N SER A 423 -5.34 -8.89 -0.23
CA SER A 423 -6.56 -9.66 -0.48
C SER A 423 -6.20 -11.10 -0.86
N THR A 424 -6.67 -12.06 -0.06
CA THR A 424 -6.47 -13.49 -0.28
C THR A 424 -7.82 -14.18 -0.40
N ALA A 425 -8.12 -14.79 -1.54
CA ALA A 425 -9.40 -15.46 -1.78
C ALA A 425 -9.22 -16.93 -2.18
N SER A 426 -10.03 -17.84 -1.65
CA SER A 426 -9.99 -19.24 -2.07
C SER A 426 -11.34 -19.96 -2.03
N GLY A 427 -11.43 -21.12 -2.71
CA GLY A 427 -12.53 -22.07 -2.60
C GLY A 427 -12.40 -23.10 -1.47
N ASP A 428 -11.33 -23.03 -0.68
CA ASP A 428 -11.05 -23.93 0.46
C ASP A 428 -10.26 -23.17 1.54
N LYS A 429 -8.94 -22.98 1.36
CA LYS A 429 -8.08 -22.37 2.38
C LYS A 429 -7.49 -21.02 1.97
N ALA A 430 -7.79 -19.94 2.70
CA ALA A 430 -7.26 -18.60 2.47
C ALA A 430 -6.45 -18.14 3.69
N ILE A 431 -5.14 -17.89 3.53
CA ILE A 431 -4.28 -17.37 4.61
C ILE A 431 -3.59 -16.09 4.15
N GLY A 432 -3.79 -14.99 4.87
CA GLY A 432 -3.07 -13.73 4.66
C GLY A 432 -2.28 -13.31 5.90
N VAL A 433 -1.00 -13.00 5.76
CA VAL A 433 -0.17 -12.43 6.82
C VAL A 433 0.46 -11.13 6.36
N THR A 434 0.33 -10.06 7.16
CA THR A 434 0.93 -8.75 6.86
C THR A 434 1.73 -8.24 8.05
N LEU A 435 3.01 -7.95 7.83
CA LEU A 435 3.90 -7.31 8.80
C LEU A 435 4.35 -5.96 8.24
N ALA A 436 4.04 -4.88 8.95
CA ALA A 436 4.36 -3.52 8.56
C ALA A 436 5.13 -2.82 9.67
N PHE A 437 6.31 -2.31 9.34
CA PHE A 437 7.19 -1.61 10.27
C PHE A 437 7.51 -0.22 9.70
N ASN A 438 6.97 0.82 10.32
CA ASN A 438 7.15 2.20 9.91
C ASN A 438 7.84 2.94 11.06
N THR A 439 9.05 3.46 10.82
CA THR A 439 9.86 4.06 11.89
C THR A 439 10.52 5.36 11.44
N ILE A 440 10.36 6.41 12.22
CA ILE A 440 11.13 7.67 12.12
C ILE A 440 11.97 7.79 13.39
N GLY A 441 13.28 7.90 13.26
CA GLY A 441 14.18 8.06 14.41
C GLY A 441 14.50 6.77 15.18
N TRP A 442 14.51 5.62 14.50
CA TRP A 442 14.85 4.32 15.08
C TRP A 442 15.75 3.54 14.13
N GLU A 443 16.82 2.92 14.64
CA GLU A 443 17.75 2.14 13.83
C GLU A 443 17.11 0.84 13.28
N ALA A 444 17.50 0.46 12.07
CA ALA A 444 17.12 -0.81 11.47
C ALA A 444 17.79 -1.97 12.25
N GLN A 445 17.00 -2.87 12.83
CA GLN A 445 17.50 -4.14 13.36
C GLN A 445 16.86 -5.34 12.65
N ASN A 446 17.25 -6.56 13.04
CA ASN A 446 16.74 -7.83 12.51
C ASN A 446 15.27 -8.06 12.94
N ILE A 447 14.38 -7.25 12.37
CA ILE A 447 13.01 -7.08 12.83
C ILE A 447 12.21 -8.38 12.69
N LEU A 448 12.43 -9.22 11.66
CA LEU A 448 11.64 -10.45 11.51
C LEU A 448 11.93 -11.49 12.60
N PHE A 449 13.19 -11.66 13.01
CA PHE A 449 13.55 -12.63 14.04
C PHE A 449 13.19 -12.14 15.45
N ARG A 450 13.17 -10.81 15.66
CA ARG A 450 12.71 -10.22 16.92
C ARG A 450 11.20 -10.00 16.97
N ALA A 451 10.47 -9.88 15.86
CA ALA A 451 9.02 -9.66 15.87
C ALA A 451 8.24 -10.81 16.53
N LEU A 452 8.77 -12.04 16.48
CA LEU A 452 8.20 -13.19 17.20
C LEU A 452 8.46 -13.12 18.71
N ASP A 453 9.62 -12.61 19.13
CA ASP A 453 9.96 -12.36 20.56
C ASP A 453 9.34 -11.05 21.09
N ALA A 454 9.11 -10.05 20.23
CA ALA A 454 8.62 -8.71 20.55
C ALA A 454 7.10 -8.65 20.75
N LEU A 455 6.36 -9.64 20.24
CA LEU A 455 4.96 -9.87 20.59
C LEU A 455 4.78 -10.05 22.12
N LEU A 456 5.86 -10.32 22.86
CA LEU A 456 5.89 -10.64 24.30
C LEU A 456 6.83 -9.73 25.16
N GLY A 457 7.36 -8.62 24.62
CA GLY A 457 7.87 -7.53 25.46
C GLY A 457 9.38 -7.23 25.47
N THR A 458 10.05 -7.14 24.30
CA THR A 458 11.42 -6.56 24.24
C THR A 458 11.62 -5.59 23.08
N ASP A 459 12.64 -4.74 23.27
CA ASP A 459 13.23 -3.74 22.36
C ASP A 459 13.16 -4.14 20.86
N ILE A 460 12.67 -3.28 19.97
CA ILE A 460 12.56 -3.60 18.51
C ILE A 460 13.54 -2.81 17.65
N GLY A 461 14.38 -1.98 18.26
CA GLY A 461 15.41 -1.19 17.61
C GLY A 461 16.06 -0.27 18.62
N ASN A 462 17.28 0.19 18.34
CA ASN A 462 17.87 1.26 19.14
C ASN A 462 17.23 2.58 18.71
N GLU A 463 16.90 3.42 19.68
CA GLU A 463 16.43 4.77 19.44
C GLU A 463 17.56 5.62 18.84
N GLN A 464 17.30 6.25 17.69
CA GLN A 464 18.18 7.24 17.05
C GLN A 464 17.31 8.40 16.59
N PRO A 465 16.94 9.32 17.50
CA PRO A 465 15.90 10.32 17.25
C PRO A 465 16.16 11.13 15.97
N ALA A 466 15.08 11.50 15.29
CA ALA A 466 15.13 12.53 14.26
C ALA A 466 15.52 13.87 14.93
N GLU A 467 16.79 14.25 14.77
CA GLU A 467 17.46 15.28 15.57
C GLU A 467 17.40 16.65 14.87
N THR A 468 17.07 17.71 15.61
CA THR A 468 17.21 19.09 15.14
C THR A 468 17.91 19.95 16.19
N LYS A 469 19.09 20.50 15.88
CA LYS A 469 19.86 21.30 16.84
C LYS A 469 20.27 22.65 16.27
N ALA A 470 19.93 23.71 16.99
CA ALA A 470 20.44 25.05 16.74
C ALA A 470 21.19 25.56 17.96
N TYR A 471 22.49 25.82 17.88
CA TYR A 471 23.23 26.16 19.09
C TYR A 471 24.44 27.06 18.91
N ILE A 472 24.85 27.70 20.01
CA ILE A 472 26.07 28.49 20.12
C ILE A 472 26.86 27.96 21.30
N GLU A 473 28.10 27.53 21.06
CA GLU A 473 28.98 26.97 22.08
C GLU A 473 30.32 27.70 22.12
N ASP A 474 30.80 28.04 23.31
CA ASP A 474 32.14 28.62 23.54
C ASP A 474 32.44 29.83 22.61
N THR A 475 31.42 30.62 22.30
CA THR A 475 31.48 31.67 21.26
C THR A 475 31.09 33.03 21.82
N THR A 476 32.00 33.99 21.80
CA THR A 476 31.69 35.37 22.21
C THR A 476 30.89 36.09 21.12
N LEU A 477 29.87 36.85 21.51
CA LEU A 477 28.98 37.56 20.58
C LEU A 477 28.93 39.05 20.89
N ASN A 478 28.99 39.88 19.85
CA ASN A 478 28.70 41.30 19.87
C ASN A 478 27.81 41.67 18.68
N ILE A 479 26.50 41.59 18.87
CA ILE A 479 25.51 41.69 17.79
C ILE A 479 24.80 43.05 17.86
N SER A 480 24.85 43.82 16.76
CA SER A 480 24.20 45.14 16.68
C SER A 480 22.69 45.07 16.46
N GLY A 481 22.18 43.97 15.89
CA GLY A 481 20.77 43.67 15.70
C GLY A 481 20.24 42.65 16.71
N ASN A 482 19.35 41.77 16.25
CA ASN A 482 18.75 40.68 17.01
C ASN A 482 19.57 39.37 16.90
N LEU A 483 19.36 38.47 17.86
CA LEU A 483 19.84 37.09 17.83
C LEU A 483 18.64 36.14 17.77
N SER A 484 18.63 35.21 16.82
CA SER A 484 17.67 34.10 16.75
C SER A 484 18.40 32.77 16.66
N VAL A 485 18.07 31.85 17.57
CA VAL A 485 18.57 30.46 17.59
C VAL A 485 17.35 29.54 17.61
N THR A 486 17.03 28.95 16.46
CA THR A 486 15.77 28.23 16.26
C THR A 486 16.01 26.80 15.79
N ALA A 487 15.43 25.84 16.49
CA ALA A 487 15.36 24.44 16.09
C ALA A 487 13.89 24.03 15.90
N ASN A 488 13.51 23.59 14.69
CA ASN A 488 12.15 23.17 14.36
C ASN A 488 12.13 21.75 13.78
N ASN A 489 11.62 20.79 14.55
CA ASN A 489 11.42 19.43 14.12
C ASN A 489 9.94 19.13 13.83
N SER A 490 9.67 18.41 12.75
CA SER A 490 8.34 17.94 12.38
C SER A 490 8.40 16.52 11.83
N ALA A 491 7.86 15.54 12.55
CA ALA A 491 7.84 14.13 12.17
C ALA A 491 6.41 13.57 12.12
N PHE A 492 5.96 13.16 10.93
CA PHE A 492 4.61 12.61 10.74
C PHE A 492 4.62 11.23 10.07
N LEU A 493 3.89 10.30 10.67
CA LEU A 493 3.72 8.94 10.15
C LEU A 493 2.24 8.68 9.90
N ASN A 494 1.87 8.45 8.65
CA ASN A 494 0.54 7.99 8.24
C ASN A 494 0.63 6.53 7.76
N ALA A 495 -0.18 5.64 8.32
CA ALA A 495 -0.17 4.22 7.98
C ALA A 495 -1.59 3.68 7.81
N THR A 496 -1.95 3.29 6.58
CA THR A 496 -3.21 2.60 6.26
C THR A 496 -2.92 1.17 5.80
N ILE A 497 -3.26 0.19 6.63
CA ILE A 497 -2.86 -1.21 6.42
C ILE A 497 -4.09 -2.10 6.46
N SER A 498 -4.31 -2.92 5.44
CA SER A 498 -5.41 -3.87 5.38
C SER A 498 -4.98 -5.27 4.96
N ASN A 499 -5.57 -6.28 5.59
CA ASN A 499 -5.35 -7.69 5.25
C ASN A 499 -6.65 -8.49 5.31
N ALA A 500 -7.13 -8.90 4.15
CA ALA A 500 -8.34 -9.70 3.97
C ALA A 500 -7.99 -11.13 3.54
N ALA A 501 -8.61 -12.10 4.20
CA ALA A 501 -8.60 -13.50 3.82
C ALA A 501 -10.03 -14.03 3.76
N ASP A 502 -10.47 -14.44 2.58
CA ASP A 502 -11.83 -14.87 2.28
C ASP A 502 -11.82 -16.29 1.68
N SER A 503 -12.53 -17.22 2.30
CA SER A 503 -12.74 -18.59 1.82
C SER A 503 -14.23 -18.79 1.53
N THR A 504 -14.56 -19.09 0.27
CA THR A 504 -15.92 -19.36 -0.19
C THR A 504 -15.97 -20.74 -0.83
N ALA A 505 -16.20 -21.76 0.00
CA ALA A 505 -16.26 -23.15 -0.42
C ALA A 505 -17.70 -23.56 -0.73
N SER A 506 -17.93 -24.30 -1.80
CA SER A 506 -19.26 -24.79 -2.17
C SER A 506 -19.17 -26.14 -2.90
N ALA A 507 -20.00 -27.10 -2.50
CA ALA A 507 -20.15 -28.41 -3.14
C ALA A 507 -21.55 -28.99 -2.88
N LEU A 508 -21.89 -30.12 -3.53
CA LEU A 508 -23.09 -30.89 -3.17
C LEU A 508 -22.92 -31.45 -1.76
N TYR A 509 -21.72 -31.96 -1.45
CA TYR A 509 -21.34 -32.54 -0.17
C TYR A 509 -19.84 -32.32 0.09
N GLY A 510 -19.44 -32.28 1.36
CA GLY A 510 -18.03 -32.41 1.75
C GLY A 510 -17.14 -31.17 1.55
N ALA A 511 -17.68 -30.02 1.17
CA ALA A 511 -16.92 -28.77 1.16
C ALA A 511 -16.49 -28.39 2.59
N GLY A 512 -15.27 -27.88 2.70
CA GLY A 512 -14.72 -27.24 3.90
C GLY A 512 -14.13 -25.89 3.54
N GLY A 513 -14.20 -24.94 4.47
CA GLY A 513 -13.62 -23.61 4.29
C GLY A 513 -12.79 -23.19 5.49
N THR A 514 -11.61 -22.62 5.23
CA THR A 514 -10.77 -22.01 6.26
C THR A 514 -10.24 -20.67 5.79
N ALA A 515 -10.45 -19.62 6.59
CA ALA A 515 -9.82 -18.33 6.40
C ALA A 515 -8.99 -17.95 7.64
N ALA A 516 -7.78 -17.44 7.42
CA ALA A 516 -6.94 -16.91 8.49
C ALA A 516 -6.27 -15.61 8.06
N SER A 517 -6.38 -14.57 8.90
CA SER A 517 -5.76 -13.27 8.69
C SER A 517 -4.95 -12.88 9.92
N ALA A 518 -3.66 -12.58 9.74
CA ALA A 518 -2.79 -12.08 10.79
C ALA A 518 -2.12 -10.76 10.38
N MET A 519 -2.08 -9.80 11.29
CA MET A 519 -1.46 -8.50 11.06
C MET A 519 -0.62 -8.05 12.25
N LEU A 520 0.58 -7.55 11.97
CA LEU A 520 1.38 -6.74 12.89
C LEU A 520 1.69 -5.41 12.22
N ALA A 521 1.25 -4.31 12.83
CA ALA A 521 1.58 -2.96 12.41
C ALA A 521 2.33 -2.26 13.55
N SER A 522 3.60 -1.90 13.32
CA SER A 522 4.42 -1.15 14.27
C SER A 522 4.77 0.20 13.66
N ASN A 523 4.27 1.27 14.28
CA ASN A 523 4.52 2.65 13.89
C ASN A 523 5.25 3.33 15.04
N MET A 524 6.43 3.88 14.77
CA MET A 524 7.27 4.47 15.81
C MET A 524 7.86 5.78 15.32
N VAL A 525 7.83 6.80 16.18
CA VAL A 525 8.41 8.12 15.92
C VAL A 525 9.25 8.48 17.14
N SER A 526 10.53 8.76 16.95
CA SER A 526 11.40 9.36 17.96
C SER A 526 12.02 10.64 17.43
N THR A 527 11.96 11.71 18.21
CA THR A 527 12.37 13.07 17.83
C THR A 527 13.10 13.76 18.98
N ASP A 528 14.07 14.60 18.65
CA ASP A 528 14.79 15.44 19.62
C ASP A 528 15.07 16.82 19.00
N SER A 529 14.64 17.89 19.67
CA SER A 529 14.82 19.27 19.24
C SER A 529 15.51 20.09 20.33
N GLN A 530 16.65 20.70 20.02
CA GLN A 530 17.41 21.50 20.98
C GLN A 530 17.82 22.87 20.42
N ALA A 531 17.59 23.92 21.20
CA ALA A 531 18.02 25.28 20.87
C ALA A 531 18.69 25.95 22.08
N TYR A 532 20.00 26.22 22.02
CA TYR A 532 20.71 26.70 23.22
C TYR A 532 21.94 27.58 22.98
N ILE A 533 22.36 28.24 24.06
CA ILE A 533 23.65 28.92 24.17
C ILE A 533 24.37 28.35 25.40
N ASP A 534 25.59 27.86 25.22
CA ASP A 534 26.38 27.23 26.27
C ASP A 534 27.86 27.63 26.21
N PHE A 535 28.54 27.59 27.36
CA PHE A 535 29.98 27.72 27.46
C PHE A 535 30.55 26.73 28.47
N LYS A 536 31.76 26.23 28.21
CA LYS A 536 32.50 25.43 29.19
C LYS A 536 32.90 26.22 30.44
N GLU A 537 33.16 27.52 30.27
CA GLU A 537 33.54 28.48 31.30
C GLU A 537 32.77 29.77 31.05
N THR A 538 32.37 30.50 32.11
CA THR A 538 31.42 31.63 31.96
C THR A 538 31.79 32.59 30.82
N GLY A 539 30.95 32.60 29.78
CA GLY A 539 31.10 33.42 28.58
C GLY A 539 30.40 34.77 28.68
N THR A 540 30.61 35.64 27.69
CA THR A 540 29.88 36.91 27.57
C THR A 540 29.33 37.09 26.17
N ILE A 541 28.05 37.41 26.09
CA ILE A 541 27.36 37.79 24.86
C ILE A 541 26.66 39.14 25.05
N THR A 542 26.84 40.05 24.09
CA THR A 542 26.19 41.36 24.05
C THR A 542 25.39 41.49 22.76
N ILE A 543 24.09 41.73 22.89
CA ILE A 543 23.15 41.88 21.78
C ILE A 543 22.43 43.22 22.00
N THR A 544 22.40 44.09 20.99
CA THR A 544 21.71 45.38 21.13
C THR A 544 20.20 45.24 20.99
N GLY A 545 19.75 44.29 20.16
CA GLY A 545 18.33 43.96 19.95
C GLY A 545 17.84 42.81 20.84
N ALA A 546 16.74 42.19 20.40
CA ALA A 546 16.11 41.07 21.08
C ALA A 546 16.87 39.75 20.86
N VAL A 547 16.81 38.87 21.85
CA VAL A 547 17.29 37.49 21.77
C VAL A 547 16.07 36.55 21.80
N ASP A 548 15.98 35.66 20.82
CA ASP A 548 15.00 34.56 20.77
C ASP A 548 15.70 33.22 20.60
N ILE A 549 15.48 32.30 21.54
CA ILE A 549 15.98 30.94 21.52
C ILE A 549 14.75 30.03 21.56
N SER A 550 14.53 29.23 20.51
CA SER A 550 13.29 28.50 20.34
C SER A 550 13.55 27.08 19.83
N ALA A 551 13.20 26.08 20.62
CA ALA A 551 13.10 24.69 20.18
C ALA A 551 11.63 24.28 20.06
N LYS A 552 11.27 23.67 18.93
CA LYS A 552 9.92 23.18 18.66
C LYS A 552 9.96 21.79 18.06
N ASP A 553 9.08 20.94 18.55
CA ASP A 553 8.88 19.60 18.01
C ASP A 553 7.40 19.30 17.82
N GLN A 554 7.09 18.66 16.69
CA GLN A 554 5.77 18.17 16.34
C GLN A 554 5.89 16.73 15.85
N ALA A 555 5.46 15.78 16.67
CA ALA A 555 5.51 14.36 16.37
C ALA A 555 4.08 13.78 16.27
N GLY A 556 3.78 13.04 15.21
CA GLY A 556 2.43 12.52 14.98
C GLY A 556 2.40 11.14 14.35
N ILE A 557 1.55 10.26 14.88
CA ILE A 557 1.17 8.98 14.25
C ILE A 557 -0.33 9.00 13.93
N TYR A 558 -0.65 8.74 12.67
CA TYR A 558 -2.00 8.54 12.15
C TYR A 558 -2.08 7.13 11.58
N SER A 559 -2.80 6.24 12.24
CA SER A 559 -2.86 4.82 11.86
C SER A 559 -4.29 4.35 11.66
N ASN A 560 -4.54 3.65 10.55
CA ASN A 560 -5.79 2.97 10.26
C ASN A 560 -5.50 1.55 9.80
N THR A 561 -5.78 0.58 10.65
CA THR A 561 -5.47 -0.82 10.42
C THR A 561 -6.75 -1.64 10.36
N LYS A 562 -6.87 -2.52 9.36
CA LYS A 562 -8.05 -3.36 9.15
C LYS A 562 -7.70 -4.81 8.84
N ILE A 563 -8.29 -5.76 9.56
CA ILE A 563 -8.29 -7.16 9.12
C ILE A 563 -9.70 -7.62 8.80
N VAL A 564 -9.80 -8.47 7.79
CA VAL A 564 -11.00 -9.24 7.48
C VAL A 564 -10.61 -10.71 7.38
N SER A 565 -11.33 -11.58 8.05
CA SER A 565 -11.24 -13.02 7.85
C SER A 565 -12.64 -13.61 7.72
N SER A 566 -12.99 -14.09 6.53
CA SER A 566 -14.31 -14.67 6.27
C SER A 566 -14.20 -16.08 5.73
N SER A 567 -14.93 -17.02 6.31
CA SER A 567 -15.12 -18.35 5.75
C SER A 567 -16.61 -18.64 5.61
N ILE A 568 -17.03 -19.01 4.40
CA ILE A 568 -18.39 -19.42 4.08
C ILE A 568 -18.30 -20.76 3.38
N THR A 569 -19.04 -21.75 3.89
CA THR A 569 -19.03 -23.12 3.37
C THR A 569 -20.46 -23.59 3.13
N THR A 570 -20.75 -23.97 1.87
CA THR A 570 -22.07 -24.42 1.44
C THR A 570 -22.02 -25.89 1.00
N ASN A 571 -22.89 -26.73 1.58
CA ASN A 571 -23.11 -28.12 1.15
C ASN A 571 -24.62 -28.37 1.00
N ASP A 572 -25.20 -28.02 -0.14
CA ASP A 572 -26.65 -27.94 -0.30
C ASP A 572 -27.30 -29.24 -0.82
N GLY A 573 -26.53 -30.32 -0.97
CA GLY A 573 -27.02 -31.61 -1.45
C GLY A 573 -27.55 -31.60 -2.89
N GLY A 574 -27.24 -30.58 -3.68
CA GLY A 574 -27.76 -30.37 -5.03
C GLY A 574 -29.11 -29.63 -5.06
N ALA A 575 -29.50 -28.96 -3.97
CA ALA A 575 -30.71 -28.14 -3.94
C ALA A 575 -30.64 -26.96 -4.93
N SER A 576 -29.48 -26.30 -5.06
CA SER A 576 -29.23 -25.26 -6.07
C SER A 576 -29.43 -25.81 -7.49
N ILE A 577 -28.79 -26.94 -7.81
CA ILE A 577 -28.88 -27.61 -9.11
C ILE A 577 -30.32 -28.01 -9.44
N ALA A 578 -31.05 -28.56 -8.47
CA ALA A 578 -32.44 -28.94 -8.69
C ALA A 578 -33.35 -27.73 -8.96
N ASN A 579 -33.10 -26.59 -8.29
CA ASN A 579 -33.82 -25.35 -8.56
C ASN A 579 -33.40 -24.69 -9.87
N GLU A 580 -32.13 -24.78 -10.27
CA GLU A 580 -31.62 -24.39 -11.59
C GLU A 580 -32.34 -25.20 -12.68
N THR A 581 -32.33 -26.54 -12.60
CA THR A 581 -33.01 -27.41 -13.59
C THR A 581 -34.52 -27.15 -13.66
N ILE A 582 -35.16 -26.81 -12.53
CA ILE A 582 -36.57 -26.39 -12.52
C ILE A 582 -36.75 -25.00 -13.14
N GLY A 583 -35.80 -24.10 -12.90
CA GLY A 583 -35.67 -22.79 -13.56
C GLY A 583 -35.48 -22.92 -15.07
N ASP A 584 -34.82 -23.97 -15.56
CA ASP A 584 -34.62 -24.20 -16.99
C ASP A 584 -35.91 -24.51 -17.74
N LEU A 585 -36.94 -24.95 -17.04
CA LEU A 585 -38.28 -25.11 -17.61
C LEU A 585 -39.01 -23.77 -17.79
N LEU A 586 -38.47 -22.66 -17.28
CA LEU A 586 -39.04 -21.33 -17.47
C LEU A 586 -38.83 -20.84 -18.90
N GLU A 587 -39.92 -20.36 -19.49
CA GLU A 587 -39.87 -19.69 -20.78
C GLU A 587 -39.22 -18.30 -20.62
N ALA A 588 -38.23 -18.02 -21.48
CA ALA A 588 -37.62 -16.70 -21.64
C ALA A 588 -37.96 -16.11 -23.02
N ASN A 589 -38.05 -14.79 -23.09
CA ASN A 589 -38.27 -14.04 -24.33
C ASN A 589 -36.94 -13.79 -25.06
N PHE A 590 -35.88 -13.54 -24.30
CA PHE A 590 -34.53 -13.25 -24.78
C PHE A 590 -33.47 -14.12 -24.08
N LEU A 591 -32.30 -14.21 -24.70
CA LEU A 591 -31.07 -14.77 -24.14
C LEU A 591 -30.08 -13.65 -23.86
N SER A 592 -29.19 -13.82 -22.88
CA SER A 592 -28.11 -12.87 -22.63
C SER A 592 -27.19 -12.68 -23.83
N GLU A 593 -27.14 -13.65 -24.75
CA GLU A 593 -26.35 -13.58 -25.99
C GLU A 593 -26.98 -12.75 -27.11
N ASP A 594 -28.24 -12.31 -26.95
CA ASP A 594 -28.97 -11.60 -28.01
C ASP A 594 -28.48 -10.15 -28.25
N GLY A 595 -27.43 -9.70 -27.55
CA GLY A 595 -26.91 -8.34 -27.65
C GLY A 595 -27.94 -7.28 -27.28
N SER A 596 -27.96 -6.17 -28.02
CA SER A 596 -28.89 -5.06 -27.78
C SER A 596 -30.32 -5.39 -28.21
N GLN A 597 -31.21 -5.58 -27.22
CA GLN A 597 -32.62 -5.86 -27.42
C GLN A 597 -33.50 -4.75 -26.86
N LYS A 598 -34.64 -4.50 -27.50
CA LYS A 598 -35.68 -3.61 -26.98
C LYS A 598 -36.55 -4.39 -26.01
N LEU A 599 -36.51 -4.04 -24.73
CA LEU A 599 -37.25 -4.69 -23.66
C LEU A 599 -38.48 -3.87 -23.24
N GLU A 600 -39.56 -4.57 -22.93
CA GLU A 600 -40.75 -4.06 -22.25
C GLU A 600 -40.86 -4.65 -20.84
N TYR A 601 -41.60 -3.97 -19.96
CA TYR A 601 -41.84 -4.48 -18.60
C TYR A 601 -42.40 -5.90 -18.65
N GLY A 602 -41.73 -6.81 -17.96
CA GLY A 602 -42.12 -8.21 -17.85
C GLY A 602 -41.50 -9.14 -18.89
N ASP A 603 -40.75 -8.63 -19.86
CA ASP A 603 -39.91 -9.49 -20.72
C ASP A 603 -38.89 -10.25 -19.88
N LYS A 604 -38.69 -11.52 -20.23
CA LYS A 604 -37.78 -12.42 -19.53
C LYS A 604 -36.51 -12.68 -20.33
N VAL A 605 -35.37 -12.66 -19.67
CA VAL A 605 -34.06 -12.96 -20.24
C VAL A 605 -33.45 -14.14 -19.50
N ARG A 606 -33.02 -15.16 -20.24
CA ARG A 606 -32.23 -16.28 -19.72
C ARG A 606 -30.75 -15.94 -19.84
N LEU A 607 -30.00 -16.10 -18.75
CA LEU A 607 -28.56 -15.99 -18.78
C LEU A 607 -27.97 -17.30 -19.28
N SER A 608 -26.90 -17.20 -20.07
CA SER A 608 -26.06 -18.36 -20.39
C SER A 608 -25.40 -18.93 -19.12
N ASP A 609 -25.05 -20.22 -19.14
CA ASP A 609 -24.38 -20.90 -18.02
C ASP A 609 -22.95 -20.40 -17.80
N ASP A 610 -22.37 -19.73 -18.79
CA ASP A 610 -21.05 -19.07 -18.73
C ASP A 610 -21.13 -17.54 -18.56
N TYR A 611 -22.33 -17.00 -18.24
CA TYR A 611 -22.52 -15.56 -18.08
C TYR A 611 -21.77 -15.02 -16.86
N ALA A 612 -20.86 -14.06 -17.08
CA ALA A 612 -19.95 -13.56 -16.04
C ALA A 612 -20.23 -12.13 -15.55
N ASN A 613 -21.21 -11.41 -16.13
CA ASN A 613 -21.38 -9.97 -15.93
C ASN A 613 -22.41 -9.59 -14.84
N GLY A 614 -22.73 -10.52 -13.91
CA GLY A 614 -23.62 -10.29 -12.77
C GLY A 614 -25.00 -10.96 -12.92
N GLY A 615 -25.54 -11.45 -11.79
CA GLY A 615 -26.67 -12.38 -11.73
C GLY A 615 -26.23 -13.85 -11.63
N ASP A 616 -27.18 -14.74 -11.40
CA ASP A 616 -26.95 -16.18 -11.29
C ASP A 616 -26.96 -16.77 -12.72
N ALA A 617 -25.82 -17.31 -13.18
CA ALA A 617 -25.71 -17.96 -14.49
C ALA A 617 -26.75 -19.08 -14.65
N GLY A 618 -27.25 -19.30 -15.87
CA GLY A 618 -28.35 -20.21 -16.17
C GLY A 618 -29.76 -19.74 -15.73
N SER A 619 -29.86 -18.70 -14.88
CA SER A 619 -31.15 -18.23 -14.36
C SER A 619 -31.94 -17.34 -15.32
N VAL A 620 -33.26 -17.27 -15.11
CA VAL A 620 -34.17 -16.41 -15.87
C VAL A 620 -34.53 -15.16 -15.07
N TYR A 621 -34.28 -13.99 -15.63
CA TYR A 621 -34.60 -12.69 -15.04
C TYR A 621 -35.74 -12.01 -15.78
N LYS A 622 -36.64 -11.36 -15.04
CA LYS A 622 -37.73 -10.55 -15.55
C LYS A 622 -37.33 -9.07 -15.49
N PHE A 623 -37.46 -8.38 -16.60
CA PHE A 623 -37.21 -6.94 -16.69
C PHE A 623 -38.33 -6.16 -15.98
N MET A 624 -37.95 -5.28 -15.06
CA MET A 624 -38.83 -4.50 -14.20
C MET A 624 -38.90 -3.02 -14.58
N GLY A 625 -38.14 -2.59 -15.60
CA GLY A 625 -38.15 -1.22 -16.12
C GLY A 625 -39.25 -0.92 -17.14
N GLY A 626 -39.37 0.36 -17.51
CA GLY A 626 -40.17 0.78 -18.67
C GLY A 626 -39.45 0.50 -20.01
N GLU A 627 -40.15 0.67 -21.13
CA GLU A 627 -39.64 0.36 -22.48
C GLU A 627 -38.24 0.97 -22.72
N LYS A 628 -37.23 0.12 -22.94
CA LYS A 628 -35.83 0.54 -23.09
C LYS A 628 -35.03 -0.47 -23.92
N THR A 629 -34.08 0.01 -24.72
CA THR A 629 -33.06 -0.84 -25.34
C THR A 629 -31.95 -1.14 -24.33
N VAL A 630 -31.70 -2.43 -24.08
CA VAL A 630 -30.68 -2.93 -23.14
C VAL A 630 -29.75 -3.88 -23.89
N ASP A 631 -28.44 -3.73 -23.66
CA ASP A 631 -27.45 -4.69 -24.15
C ASP A 631 -27.39 -5.90 -23.22
N LEU A 632 -28.10 -6.97 -23.60
CA LEU A 632 -28.29 -8.16 -22.77
C LEU A 632 -26.99 -8.92 -22.51
N SER A 633 -25.98 -8.73 -23.36
CA SER A 633 -24.69 -9.41 -23.24
C SER A 633 -23.77 -8.79 -22.20
N ASN A 634 -23.99 -7.52 -21.85
CA ASN A 634 -23.12 -6.76 -20.94
C ASN A 634 -23.87 -6.14 -19.74
N THR A 635 -25.19 -6.34 -19.61
CA THR A 635 -25.98 -5.81 -18.50
C THR A 635 -25.77 -6.59 -17.21
N ASP A 636 -25.74 -5.89 -16.06
CA ASP A 636 -25.69 -6.54 -14.75
C ASP A 636 -27.10 -6.96 -14.31
N TYR A 637 -27.35 -8.27 -14.20
CA TYR A 637 -28.65 -8.81 -13.76
C TYR A 637 -28.80 -8.87 -12.24
N SER A 638 -27.78 -8.49 -11.47
CA SER A 638 -27.87 -8.33 -10.01
C SER A 638 -28.49 -6.99 -9.60
N ASP A 639 -28.65 -6.05 -10.54
CA ASP A 639 -29.32 -4.76 -10.31
C ASP A 639 -30.84 -4.95 -10.12
N LEU A 640 -31.24 -5.05 -8.86
CA LEU A 640 -32.62 -5.30 -8.44
C LEU A 640 -33.58 -4.16 -8.79
N ASP A 641 -33.09 -2.97 -9.19
CA ASP A 641 -33.95 -1.89 -9.67
C ASP A 641 -34.54 -2.20 -11.05
N TYR A 642 -33.85 -3.03 -11.85
CA TYR A 642 -34.27 -3.39 -13.21
C TYR A 642 -34.55 -4.88 -13.40
N TRP A 643 -34.02 -5.75 -12.55
CA TRP A 643 -34.07 -7.19 -12.77
C TRP A 643 -34.63 -7.92 -11.56
N GLN A 644 -35.61 -8.79 -11.82
CA GLN A 644 -36.15 -9.69 -10.82
C GLN A 644 -35.90 -11.12 -11.27
N ILE A 645 -35.15 -11.90 -10.49
CA ILE A 645 -34.99 -13.34 -10.75
C ILE A 645 -36.36 -14.04 -10.69
N VAL A 646 -36.68 -14.83 -11.71
CA VAL A 646 -37.89 -15.63 -11.79
C VAL A 646 -37.54 -17.04 -11.38
N LYS A 647 -38.01 -17.47 -10.22
CA LYS A 647 -37.84 -18.86 -9.75
C LYS A 647 -38.96 -19.74 -10.30
N GLY A 648 -38.62 -20.92 -10.84
CA GLY A 648 -39.59 -21.85 -11.43
C GLY A 648 -40.64 -22.33 -10.43
N THR A 649 -40.18 -22.73 -9.24
CA THR A 649 -40.96 -22.97 -8.02
C THR A 649 -40.01 -22.98 -6.81
N ASN A 650 -40.38 -22.40 -5.65
CA ASN A 650 -39.62 -22.59 -4.39
C ASN A 650 -40.00 -23.92 -3.70
N LEU A 651 -40.09 -25.02 -4.44
CA LEU A 651 -40.45 -26.34 -3.87
C LEU A 651 -39.32 -26.93 -3.02
N ILE A 652 -38.06 -26.60 -3.34
CA ILE A 652 -36.88 -27.00 -2.59
C ILE A 652 -36.33 -25.77 -1.85
N PRO A 653 -36.30 -25.78 -0.50
CA PRO A 653 -35.70 -24.71 0.29
C PRO A 653 -34.21 -24.53 -0.04
N GLU A 654 -33.79 -23.29 -0.31
CA GLU A 654 -32.38 -22.91 -0.52
C GLU A 654 -31.77 -22.31 0.74
N GLY A 655 -30.44 -22.22 0.77
CA GLY A 655 -29.69 -21.57 1.86
C GLY A 655 -29.48 -22.45 3.10
N TYR A 656 -29.81 -23.75 3.03
CA TYR A 656 -29.52 -24.72 4.07
C TYR A 656 -28.44 -25.71 3.61
N ASN A 657 -27.48 -25.97 4.51
CA ASN A 657 -26.52 -27.06 4.33
C ASN A 657 -27.19 -28.40 4.67
N ILE A 658 -27.27 -29.32 3.71
CA ILE A 658 -27.86 -30.65 3.86
C ILE A 658 -26.87 -31.64 4.50
N SER A 659 -25.56 -31.49 4.26
CA SER A 659 -24.53 -32.24 4.97
C SER A 659 -23.64 -31.32 5.82
N ASP A 660 -22.73 -31.91 6.59
CA ASP A 660 -21.74 -31.19 7.40
C ASP A 660 -20.94 -30.23 6.52
N SER A 661 -20.90 -28.95 6.89
CA SER A 661 -20.12 -27.89 6.25
C SER A 661 -19.19 -27.24 7.26
N ASP A 662 -17.95 -27.68 7.30
CA ASP A 662 -16.97 -27.15 8.24
C ASP A 662 -16.44 -25.79 7.76
N SER A 663 -16.59 -24.75 8.58
CA SER A 663 -16.12 -23.40 8.32
C SER A 663 -15.31 -22.87 9.51
N THR A 664 -14.11 -22.36 9.26
CA THR A 664 -13.26 -21.74 10.29
C THR A 664 -12.72 -20.40 9.80
N ALA A 665 -12.87 -19.35 10.60
CA ALA A 665 -12.30 -18.03 10.36
C ALA A 665 -11.50 -17.55 11.58
N ILE A 666 -10.26 -17.13 11.36
CA ILE A 666 -9.34 -16.70 12.44
C ILE A 666 -8.72 -15.36 12.07
N GLY A 667 -8.92 -14.34 12.90
CA GLY A 667 -8.31 -13.02 12.78
C GLY A 667 -7.44 -12.67 13.99
N GLY A 668 -6.22 -12.19 13.74
CA GLY A 668 -5.33 -11.67 14.76
C GLY A 668 -4.67 -10.37 14.31
N MET A 669 -4.72 -9.33 15.15
CA MET A 669 -4.09 -8.04 14.87
C MET A 669 -3.34 -7.53 16.10
N VAL A 670 -2.10 -7.09 15.87
CA VAL A 670 -1.36 -6.27 16.83
C VAL A 670 -0.98 -4.95 16.18
N VAL A 671 -1.33 -3.85 16.84
CA VAL A 671 -0.98 -2.50 16.42
C VAL A 671 -0.20 -1.84 17.54
N ARG A 672 0.99 -1.35 17.24
CA ARG A 672 1.82 -0.58 18.16
C ARG A 672 2.07 0.79 17.58
N ASN A 673 1.75 1.83 18.33
CA ASN A 673 2.08 3.21 18.05
C ASN A 673 2.92 3.75 19.22
N ASP A 674 4.12 4.24 18.94
CA ASP A 674 5.08 4.72 19.94
C ASP A 674 5.64 6.07 19.50
N VAL A 675 5.35 7.13 20.25
CA VAL A 675 5.92 8.47 20.03
C VAL A 675 6.81 8.82 21.20
N ARG A 676 8.08 9.11 20.91
CA ARG A 676 9.06 9.64 21.86
C ARG A 676 9.53 11.00 21.37
N ALA A 677 9.46 12.02 22.21
CA ALA A 677 9.76 13.39 21.83
C ALA A 677 10.50 14.14 22.94
N GLY A 678 11.60 14.80 22.60
CA GLY A 678 12.37 15.63 23.50
C GLY A 678 12.50 17.05 22.97
N VAL A 679 12.18 18.05 23.81
CA VAL A 679 12.45 19.45 23.48
C VAL A 679 13.19 20.13 24.62
N GLU A 680 14.34 20.73 24.32
CA GLU A 680 15.12 21.49 25.28
C GLU A 680 15.57 22.83 24.69
N SER A 681 15.33 23.91 25.43
CA SER A 681 15.86 25.22 25.09
C SER A 681 16.44 25.91 26.31
N PHE A 682 17.67 26.39 26.21
CA PHE A 682 18.35 26.90 27.41
C PHE A 682 19.50 27.87 27.15
N VAL A 683 19.89 28.54 28.23
CA VAL A 683 21.15 29.30 28.34
C VAL A 683 21.92 28.76 29.54
N ASP A 684 23.18 28.38 29.32
CA ASP A 684 24.08 27.82 30.33
C ASP A 684 25.43 28.55 30.33
N HIS A 685 26.02 28.72 31.52
CA HIS A 685 27.34 29.34 31.75
C HIS A 685 27.56 30.66 30.99
N THR A 686 26.57 31.56 30.92
CA THR A 686 26.64 32.77 30.07
C THR A 686 26.26 34.05 30.80
N THR A 687 27.03 35.13 30.59
CA THR A 687 26.59 36.50 30.87
C THR A 687 25.94 37.11 29.63
N VAL A 688 24.63 37.41 29.70
CA VAL A 688 23.84 37.94 28.58
C VAL A 688 23.43 39.38 28.84
N THR A 689 23.69 40.28 27.90
CA THR A 689 23.07 41.62 27.85
C THR A 689 22.29 41.76 26.54
N SER A 690 20.98 42.03 26.63
CA SER A 690 20.09 42.18 25.46
C SER A 690 19.00 43.23 25.65
N ASP A 691 18.24 43.55 24.60
CA ASP A 691 17.01 44.35 24.72
C ASP A 691 15.93 43.57 25.50
N SER A 692 15.62 42.37 25.02
CA SER A 692 14.76 41.36 25.63
C SER A 692 15.36 39.96 25.44
N LEU A 693 14.90 38.98 26.21
CA LEU A 693 15.29 37.57 26.06
C LEU A 693 14.05 36.66 26.12
N SER A 694 13.86 35.84 25.10
CA SER A 694 12.82 34.81 25.00
C SER A 694 13.50 33.45 24.86
N ILE A 695 13.13 32.49 25.72
CA ILE A 695 13.53 31.09 25.61
C ILE A 695 12.27 30.23 25.59
N THR A 696 12.08 29.49 24.50
CA THR A 696 10.85 28.75 24.23
C THR A 696 11.15 27.28 23.91
N ALA A 697 10.44 26.37 24.58
CA ALA A 697 10.43 24.95 24.28
C ALA A 697 8.97 24.49 24.06
N ILE A 698 8.62 24.05 22.85
CA ILE A 698 7.26 23.59 22.53
C ILE A 698 7.31 22.16 21.98
N GLU A 699 6.73 21.24 22.71
CA GLU A 699 6.53 19.84 22.30
C GLU A 699 5.05 19.60 22.02
N ASN A 700 4.75 18.99 20.87
CA ASN A 700 3.41 18.47 20.55
C ASN A 700 3.50 17.04 20.01
N ALA A 701 3.01 16.07 20.78
CA ALA A 701 2.88 14.68 20.37
C ALA A 701 1.41 14.28 20.18
N THR A 702 1.09 13.62 19.07
CA THR A 702 -0.26 13.11 18.79
C THR A 702 -0.25 11.69 18.24
N ILE A 703 -1.13 10.84 18.78
CA ILE A 703 -1.49 9.55 18.18
C ILE A 703 -2.97 9.56 17.85
N LYS A 704 -3.33 9.32 16.59
CA LYS A 704 -4.69 9.00 16.15
C LYS A 704 -4.69 7.61 15.52
N ALA A 705 -5.33 6.64 16.16
CA ALA A 705 -5.25 5.25 15.75
C ALA A 705 -6.64 4.61 15.64
N THR A 706 -6.87 3.84 14.58
CA THR A 706 -8.02 2.94 14.45
C THR A 706 -7.53 1.52 14.15
N ALA A 707 -8.02 0.56 14.93
CA ALA A 707 -7.85 -0.87 14.70
C ALA A 707 -9.23 -1.51 14.48
N ASP A 708 -9.47 -2.05 13.29
CA ASP A 708 -10.76 -2.64 12.89
C ASP A 708 -10.59 -4.11 12.49
N SER A 709 -11.22 -5.02 13.22
CA SER A 709 -11.18 -6.45 12.92
C SER A 709 -12.57 -7.01 12.70
N VAL A 710 -12.77 -7.65 11.56
CA VAL A 710 -14.01 -8.36 11.21
C VAL A 710 -13.68 -9.82 10.92
N VAL A 711 -14.24 -10.73 11.72
CA VAL A 711 -14.09 -12.17 11.51
C VAL A 711 -15.47 -12.81 11.39
N SER A 712 -15.70 -13.57 10.32
CA SER A 712 -16.96 -14.26 10.07
C SER A 712 -16.77 -15.71 9.64
N SER A 713 -17.50 -16.62 10.26
CA SER A 713 -17.63 -18.01 9.80
C SER A 713 -19.10 -18.35 9.55
N SER A 714 -19.39 -19.07 8.47
CA SER A 714 -20.72 -19.57 8.15
C SER A 714 -20.62 -21.00 7.62
N GLY A 715 -20.93 -21.96 8.48
CA GLY A 715 -20.94 -23.40 8.18
C GLY A 715 -22.07 -24.11 8.94
N GLY A 716 -21.86 -25.37 9.31
CA GLY A 716 -22.85 -26.23 9.96
C GLY A 716 -23.84 -26.87 8.98
N SER A 717 -24.86 -27.56 9.49
CA SER A 717 -25.88 -28.28 8.72
C SER A 717 -27.28 -28.04 9.27
N ALA A 718 -28.31 -28.28 8.44
CA ALA A 718 -29.72 -28.27 8.83
C ALA A 718 -30.05 -29.32 9.90
N TYR A 719 -29.15 -30.28 10.12
CA TYR A 719 -29.27 -31.33 11.14
C TYR A 719 -28.46 -31.03 12.41
N GLY A 720 -27.78 -29.88 12.48
CA GLY A 720 -27.01 -29.43 13.65
C GLY A 720 -25.61 -30.08 13.78
N SER A 721 -25.08 -30.58 12.67
CA SER A 721 -23.73 -31.16 12.54
C SER A 721 -22.83 -30.26 11.68
N GLY A 722 -21.52 -30.51 11.65
CA GLY A 722 -20.53 -29.60 11.05
C GLY A 722 -20.14 -28.43 11.97
N THR A 723 -18.97 -27.86 11.73
CA THR A 723 -18.35 -26.83 12.58
C THR A 723 -18.50 -25.43 11.96
N SER A 724 -18.76 -24.43 12.79
CA SER A 724 -18.59 -23.01 12.41
C SER A 724 -17.83 -22.31 13.53
N LEU A 725 -16.60 -21.92 13.25
CA LEU A 725 -15.69 -21.32 14.25
C LEU A 725 -15.21 -19.96 13.78
N ALA A 726 -15.45 -18.92 14.58
CA ALA A 726 -14.87 -17.60 14.36
C ALA A 726 -14.04 -17.16 15.58
N VAL A 727 -12.74 -16.93 15.40
CA VAL A 727 -11.83 -16.46 16.46
C VAL A 727 -11.23 -15.11 16.07
N ASN A 728 -11.33 -14.12 16.94
CA ASN A 728 -10.82 -12.76 16.70
C ASN A 728 -9.99 -12.26 17.89
N GLY A 729 -8.80 -11.73 17.63
CA GLY A 729 -7.91 -11.13 18.64
C GLY A 729 -7.33 -9.80 18.17
N ILE A 730 -7.44 -8.77 19.00
CA ILE A 730 -6.85 -7.44 18.74
C ILE A 730 -6.04 -7.00 19.96
N ILE A 731 -4.82 -6.54 19.74
CA ILE A 731 -4.00 -5.82 20.73
C ILE A 731 -3.58 -4.49 20.11
N ALA A 732 -4.03 -3.37 20.68
CA ALA A 732 -3.57 -2.04 20.29
C ALA A 732 -2.78 -1.40 21.44
N THR A 733 -1.55 -0.95 21.19
CA THR A 733 -0.73 -0.21 22.15
C THR A 733 -0.42 1.17 21.59
N ASN A 734 -0.65 2.21 22.37
CA ASN A 734 -0.38 3.61 22.03
C ASN A 734 0.39 4.25 23.19
N LEU A 735 1.64 4.63 22.95
CA LEU A 735 2.53 5.21 23.93
C LEU A 735 3.02 6.59 23.47
N ILE A 736 2.92 7.59 24.34
CA ILE A 736 3.60 8.88 24.18
C ILE A 736 4.54 9.09 25.38
N LEU A 737 5.83 9.29 25.10
CA LEU A 737 6.84 9.78 26.05
C LEU A 737 7.38 11.11 25.55
N SER A 738 6.92 12.20 26.14
CA SER A 738 7.31 13.55 25.73
C SER A 738 7.87 14.36 26.89
N LYS A 739 8.82 15.26 26.60
CA LYS A 739 9.32 16.27 27.53
C LYS A 739 9.56 17.61 26.83
N SER A 740 9.37 18.71 27.57
CA SER A 740 9.69 20.06 27.13
C SER A 740 10.31 20.84 28.29
N ASN A 741 11.50 21.40 28.10
CA ASN A 741 12.23 22.16 29.13
C ASN A 741 12.74 23.49 28.55
N ALA A 742 12.40 24.60 29.20
CA ALA A 742 13.00 25.92 28.95
C ALA A 742 13.66 26.44 30.25
N TYR A 743 14.97 26.69 30.26
CA TYR A 743 15.68 27.06 31.49
C TYR A 743 16.93 27.94 31.28
N ILE A 744 17.38 28.56 32.36
CA ILE A 744 18.65 29.30 32.46
C ILE A 744 19.38 28.75 33.67
N ILE A 745 20.64 28.36 33.51
CA ILE A 745 21.47 27.82 34.59
C ILE A 745 22.88 28.43 34.53
N ASP A 746 23.51 28.61 35.70
CA ASP A 746 24.87 29.15 35.86
C ASP A 746 25.18 30.43 35.05
N SER A 747 24.18 31.30 34.90
CA SER A 747 24.20 32.45 33.98
C SER A 747 23.72 33.75 34.64
N ASP A 748 24.23 34.90 34.15
CA ASP A 748 23.86 36.26 34.56
C ASP A 748 23.15 36.99 33.41
N ILE A 749 21.87 37.35 33.57
CA ILE A 749 21.05 37.93 32.51
C ILE A 749 20.68 39.38 32.81
N THR A 750 20.89 40.28 31.85
CA THR A 750 20.46 41.69 31.88
C THR A 750 19.66 42.03 30.63
N THR A 751 18.35 42.30 30.77
CA THR A 751 17.53 42.92 29.71
C THR A 751 17.46 44.43 29.91
N THR A 752 17.64 45.22 28.85
CA THR A 752 17.81 46.67 28.94
C THR A 752 16.50 47.44 28.80
N THR A 753 15.55 46.97 27.99
CA THR A 753 14.23 47.61 27.86
C THR A 753 13.05 46.64 27.92
N GLY A 754 13.19 45.43 27.38
CA GLY A 754 12.14 44.43 27.27
C GLY A 754 12.17 43.33 28.34
N ASP A 755 11.25 42.39 28.18
CA ASP A 755 11.02 41.31 29.14
C ASP A 755 12.01 40.16 28.99
N LEU A 756 12.18 39.40 30.08
CA LEU A 756 12.74 38.05 30.09
C LEU A 756 11.59 37.05 30.15
N THR A 757 11.45 36.19 29.13
CA THR A 757 10.41 35.16 29.05
C THR A 757 11.02 33.77 28.94
N LEU A 758 10.53 32.84 29.76
CA LEU A 758 10.79 31.41 29.68
C LEU A 758 9.44 30.71 29.48
N ASP A 759 9.26 30.00 28.37
CA ASP A 759 8.02 29.28 28.07
C ASP A 759 8.31 27.83 27.69
N ALA A 760 7.73 26.89 28.43
CA ALA A 760 7.83 25.46 28.15
C ALA A 760 6.43 24.87 28.07
N GLN A 761 6.08 24.34 26.91
CA GLN A 761 4.79 23.70 26.64
C GLN A 761 5.02 22.27 26.16
N ASN A 762 4.27 21.31 26.72
CA ASN A 762 4.20 19.92 26.28
C ASN A 762 2.71 19.56 26.13
N THR A 763 2.30 19.21 24.91
CA THR A 763 0.94 18.78 24.61
C THR A 763 0.96 17.38 24.02
N SER A 764 0.36 16.43 24.73
CA SER A 764 0.28 15.02 24.32
C SER A 764 -1.17 14.57 24.17
N ILE A 765 -1.53 14.01 23.01
CA ILE A 765 -2.91 13.60 22.68
C ILE A 765 -2.92 12.17 22.14
N ILE A 766 -3.77 11.30 22.70
CA ILE A 766 -4.08 9.98 22.12
C ILE A 766 -5.58 9.90 21.83
N GLU A 767 -5.95 9.69 20.57
CA GLU A 767 -7.29 9.34 20.11
C GLU A 767 -7.24 7.95 19.46
N ALA A 768 -7.67 6.92 20.19
CA ALA A 768 -7.62 5.53 19.71
C ALA A 768 -9.01 4.87 19.67
N ILE A 769 -9.32 4.14 18.60
CA ILE A 769 -10.59 3.42 18.40
C ILE A 769 -10.29 1.96 18.03
N ASN A 770 -10.82 1.02 18.81
CA ASN A 770 -10.79 -0.40 18.46
C ASN A 770 -12.20 -0.88 18.12
N LYS A 771 -12.36 -1.51 16.95
CA LYS A 771 -13.58 -2.16 16.48
C LYS A 771 -13.31 -3.65 16.29
N SER A 772 -14.17 -4.48 16.85
CA SER A 772 -14.06 -5.93 16.78
C SER A 772 -15.44 -6.52 16.53
N VAL A 773 -15.57 -7.29 15.44
CA VAL A 773 -16.79 -8.00 15.07
C VAL A 773 -16.43 -9.48 14.87
N THR A 774 -17.20 -10.35 15.50
CA THR A 774 -17.08 -11.80 15.36
C THR A 774 -18.46 -12.38 15.08
N THR A 775 -18.65 -12.99 13.91
CA THR A 775 -19.91 -13.60 13.48
C THR A 775 -19.68 -15.08 13.20
N THR A 776 -20.59 -15.94 13.66
CA THR A 776 -20.48 -17.40 13.49
C THR A 776 -21.86 -18.05 13.46
N GLY A 777 -21.98 -19.21 12.82
CA GLY A 777 -23.13 -20.10 12.95
C GLY A 777 -23.12 -20.98 14.21
N ASP A 778 -21.98 -21.07 14.92
CA ASP A 778 -21.83 -21.94 16.10
C ASP A 778 -20.94 -21.28 17.19
N THR A 779 -19.61 -21.39 17.10
CA THR A 779 -18.68 -20.95 18.16
C THR A 779 -17.91 -19.68 17.79
N GLY A 780 -18.04 -18.63 18.60
CA GLY A 780 -17.44 -17.32 18.38
C GLY A 780 -16.62 -16.87 19.58
N VAL A 781 -15.36 -16.51 19.36
CA VAL A 781 -14.44 -16.00 20.38
C VAL A 781 -13.87 -14.67 19.93
N GLY A 782 -13.99 -13.63 20.76
CA GLY A 782 -13.43 -12.30 20.50
C GLY A 782 -12.65 -11.80 21.71
N VAL A 783 -11.42 -11.35 21.50
CA VAL A 783 -10.58 -10.69 22.51
C VAL A 783 -10.11 -9.34 21.95
N THR A 784 -10.24 -8.28 22.75
CA THR A 784 -9.77 -6.95 22.39
C THR A 784 -9.06 -6.33 23.58
N LEU A 785 -7.79 -6.00 23.41
CA LEU A 785 -6.95 -5.33 24.38
C LEU A 785 -6.49 -3.99 23.81
N ALA A 786 -6.55 -2.94 24.64
CA ALA A 786 -6.12 -1.60 24.28
C ALA A 786 -5.32 -0.99 25.44
N PHE A 787 -4.11 -0.52 25.15
CA PHE A 787 -3.22 0.12 26.11
C PHE A 787 -2.89 1.51 25.60
N ASN A 788 -3.23 2.54 26.37
CA ASN A 788 -2.96 3.94 26.01
C ASN A 788 -2.23 4.60 27.18
N THR A 789 -1.00 5.06 26.95
CA THR A 789 -0.12 5.58 28.02
C THR A 789 0.53 6.88 27.57
N ILE A 790 0.47 7.90 28.43
CA ILE A 790 1.19 9.17 28.28
C ILE A 790 2.08 9.35 29.50
N GLY A 791 3.39 9.55 29.29
CA GLY A 791 4.36 9.86 30.35
C GLY A 791 4.72 8.72 31.31
N TRP A 792 4.25 7.50 31.06
CA TRP A 792 4.67 6.30 31.79
C TRP A 792 5.54 5.43 30.89
N GLU A 793 6.74 5.08 31.35
CA GLU A 793 7.52 4.03 30.71
C GLU A 793 6.65 2.76 30.59
N ALA A 794 6.79 2.04 29.49
CA ALA A 794 6.03 0.83 29.24
C ALA A 794 6.22 -0.15 30.41
N GLN A 795 5.15 -0.40 31.15
CA GLN A 795 5.14 -1.44 32.17
C GLN A 795 4.89 -2.78 31.47
N ASN A 796 5.98 -3.55 31.30
CA ASN A 796 5.90 -4.97 31.00
C ASN A 796 6.14 -5.78 32.27
#